data_AF-A0A7V7MPS4-F1
#
_entry.id   AF-A0A7V7MPS4-F1
#
_cell.length_a   1.000
_cell.length_b   1.000
_cell.length_c   1.000
_cell.angle_alpha   90.00
_cell.angle_beta   90.00
_cell.angle_gamma   90.00
#
_symmetry.space_group_name_H-M   'P 1'
#
loop_
_entity.id
_entity.type
_entity.pdbx_description
1 polymer ?
#
loop_
_entity_poly.entity_id
_entity_poly.type
_entity_poly.pdbx_seq_one_letter_code
_entity_poly.pdbx_strand_id
1 'polypeptide(L)'
;MIRSKLVFTPCAASLLKCSVRVNGSRRFKRVIDPLSTSAFTRYEKTAGTAAPGCSEPPIKRTSPFAMTVERATKAQPSCLLAVEPMKPRRRAGIDTGGTFTDAIVAAEEGSGGVGGWQVHKRPTTPKQPAKAVLAALQALIPPPAAVDLVHGTTHATNALLTGRLGRTVFVTTAGFADLLAIGRQDREALYALEPRPPRPPQPRRRIVEVHERLDADGAVVTALSQAEIRRVVAQVRALKPQGIAVGLLHAFRNGDHEQRLGQALQALAVPVRLSSEVAPEYREYERFCTAWADAALAPVVGPALESLERELQTTWGSSARLQIMRSDGGSCGARAAADGAVHLALSGPAGGLAAARSLADARGDGPVLSLDMGGTSTDVALLTEGELPLEPMEVGGLPLLARGLPLHTVGTGGGSLASWDAAGALRVGPGSAGAEPGPACYGKGGRQATVTDAHLLAGRLHPQAFLGGEFPLHPQAAAQALADLAASAASPVATENLALGILEVATAGMERALRRVSLAEGWDPRQLKLYAFGGAGGLHAAWLAERMGMPEVVIPPFPGAFSAMGLLAAPLRRTLVRSVLQPLPATRQRKGLFDPLVKQAVQELREEGLSRRQIKIRRVLELRGEGQAGQCSLAEGPKALERFHQWHQKRFGFQRREQAVQLVSVRVQADGPAENAWTARRKRRRPAEAFDHRPALLVESGGRRRVPWYQREAMRPGHFLSGPAVVAEYSGTTVVPAGWVLEVDAFGACCLRRESS
;
A
#
# COMPACT_ATOMS: atom_id res chain seq x y z
N MET A 1 -32.32 -34.72 -53.47
CA MET A 1 -33.66 -35.30 -53.72
C MET A 1 -34.52 -35.13 -52.47
N ILE A 2 -35.86 -35.14 -52.61
CA ILE A 2 -36.88 -35.67 -51.66
C ILE A 2 -36.65 -35.33 -50.16
N ARG A 3 -37.37 -34.37 -49.51
CA ARG A 3 -38.83 -34.27 -49.21
C ARG A 3 -39.33 -35.48 -48.36
N SER A 4 -40.32 -35.42 -47.46
CA SER A 4 -41.42 -34.47 -47.19
C SER A 4 -41.73 -34.46 -45.66
N LYS A 5 -42.27 -33.41 -45.01
CA LYS A 5 -43.70 -32.97 -44.86
C LYS A 5 -44.63 -34.03 -44.19
N LEU A 6 -45.80 -33.72 -43.60
CA LEU A 6 -46.68 -32.51 -43.53
C LEU A 6 -47.01 -32.15 -42.05
N VAL A 7 -47.29 -30.91 -41.59
CA VAL A 7 -48.18 -29.79 -42.05
C VAL A 7 -49.67 -30.07 -41.75
N PHE A 8 -50.33 -29.29 -40.86
CA PHE A 8 -51.16 -28.08 -41.11
C PHE A 8 -51.30 -27.24 -39.78
N THR A 9 -51.03 -25.91 -39.64
CA THR A 9 -51.72 -24.64 -40.05
C THR A 9 -52.82 -24.10 -39.07
N PRO A 10 -53.47 -22.92 -39.25
CA PRO A 10 -52.87 -21.56 -39.10
C PRO A 10 -53.76 -20.50 -38.38
N CYS A 11 -53.19 -19.31 -38.09
CA CYS A 11 -53.76 -17.95 -38.27
C CYS A 11 -52.68 -16.90 -37.88
N ALA A 12 -52.21 -16.01 -38.76
CA ALA A 12 -52.88 -14.82 -39.32
C ALA A 12 -53.25 -13.80 -38.22
N ALA A 13 -52.45 -12.75 -37.97
CA ALA A 13 -52.44 -11.44 -38.67
C ALA A 13 -53.17 -10.37 -37.80
N SER A 14 -52.87 -9.06 -37.80
CA SER A 14 -51.86 -8.26 -38.52
C SER A 14 -51.79 -6.81 -37.99
N LEU A 15 -50.59 -6.19 -38.02
CA LEU A 15 -50.32 -4.73 -38.16
C LEU A 15 -50.83 -3.80 -37.00
N LEU A 16 -50.40 -2.54 -36.82
CA LEU A 16 -49.70 -1.57 -37.68
C LEU A 16 -48.64 -0.72 -36.92
N LYS A 17 -47.92 0.10 -37.71
CA LYS A 17 -47.00 1.21 -37.37
C LYS A 17 -47.67 2.24 -36.40
N CYS A 18 -47.01 3.16 -35.71
CA CYS A 18 -45.93 4.05 -36.17
C CYS A 18 -45.18 4.78 -35.02
N SER A 19 -44.23 5.67 -35.36
CA SER A 19 -43.27 6.33 -34.45
C SER A 19 -43.36 7.87 -34.40
N VAL A 20 -43.26 8.49 -33.22
CA VAL A 20 -42.99 9.94 -33.03
C VAL A 20 -42.12 10.20 -31.78
N ARG A 21 -41.21 11.17 -31.85
CA ARG A 21 -40.56 11.87 -30.71
C ARG A 21 -40.93 13.37 -30.77
N VAL A 22 -41.25 14.03 -29.65
CA VAL A 22 -41.03 15.49 -29.42
C VAL A 22 -40.76 15.76 -27.92
N ASN A 23 -40.06 16.87 -27.63
CA ASN A 23 -39.60 17.40 -26.32
C ASN A 23 -40.72 17.86 -25.35
N GLY A 24 -40.40 18.13 -24.06
CA GLY A 24 -41.39 18.69 -23.11
C GLY A 24 -40.97 19.14 -21.69
N SER A 25 -39.95 20.00 -21.54
CA SER A 25 -39.75 21.01 -20.46
C SER A 25 -40.25 20.87 -18.98
N ARG A 26 -39.31 21.08 -18.03
CA ARG A 26 -39.37 21.93 -16.79
C ARG A 26 -40.23 21.55 -15.54
N ARG A 27 -39.49 21.39 -14.42
CA ARG A 27 -39.71 21.91 -13.02
C ARG A 27 -41.10 21.88 -12.35
N PHE A 28 -41.15 21.41 -11.08
CA PHE A 28 -41.54 22.24 -9.92
C PHE A 28 -41.02 21.68 -8.56
N LYS A 29 -41.23 22.42 -7.46
CA LYS A 29 -40.84 22.12 -6.06
C LYS A 29 -42.05 22.22 -5.10
N ARG A 30 -41.99 21.46 -3.99
CA ARG A 30 -42.66 21.55 -2.64
C ARG A 30 -43.36 20.21 -2.29
N VAL A 31 -43.16 19.49 -1.18
CA VAL A 31 -42.78 19.76 0.24
C VAL A 31 -43.97 20.14 1.15
N ILE A 32 -44.24 19.29 2.17
CA ILE A 32 -45.07 19.50 3.40
C ILE A 32 -46.61 19.53 3.16
N ASP A 33 -47.53 18.93 3.95
CA ASP A 33 -47.47 18.22 5.28
C ASP A 33 -48.51 17.03 5.40
N PRO A 34 -48.96 16.47 6.58
CA PRO A 34 -49.40 15.05 6.68
C PRO A 34 -50.83 14.85 7.28
N LEU A 35 -51.02 13.80 8.13
CA LEU A 35 -52.27 13.27 8.76
C LEU A 35 -53.08 12.28 7.88
N SER A 36 -53.79 11.26 8.40
CA SER A 36 -53.74 10.54 9.70
C SER A 36 -54.48 9.19 9.57
N THR A 37 -54.29 8.24 10.50
CA THR A 37 -55.14 7.02 10.59
C THR A 37 -55.38 6.56 12.04
N SER A 38 -56.66 6.56 12.41
CA SER A 38 -57.29 5.77 13.49
C SER A 38 -58.24 4.76 12.83
N ALA A 39 -58.83 3.77 13.50
CA ALA A 39 -58.42 2.91 14.62
C ALA A 39 -59.43 1.73 14.67
N PHE A 40 -59.10 0.61 15.31
CA PHE A 40 -60.11 -0.39 15.68
C PHE A 40 -59.84 -1.00 17.06
N THR A 41 -60.93 -1.33 17.74
CA THR A 41 -61.08 -1.71 19.17
C THR A 41 -61.93 -3.01 19.25
N ARG A 42 -62.08 -3.78 20.34
CA ARG A 42 -61.68 -3.69 21.77
C ARG A 42 -61.90 -5.07 22.47
N TYR A 43 -61.17 -5.33 23.58
CA TYR A 43 -61.61 -6.06 24.81
C TYR A 43 -62.03 -7.58 24.75
N GLU A 44 -62.13 -8.36 25.87
CA GLU A 44 -62.04 -8.08 27.32
C GLU A 44 -61.58 -9.26 28.24
N LYS A 45 -60.83 -8.95 29.35
CA LYS A 45 -60.85 -9.46 30.79
C LYS A 45 -61.07 -10.98 31.18
N THR A 46 -60.82 -11.52 32.40
CA THR A 46 -60.36 -11.03 33.75
C THR A 46 -59.81 -12.15 34.70
N ALA A 47 -58.98 -11.79 35.71
CA ALA A 47 -58.79 -12.42 37.07
C ALA A 47 -58.21 -13.87 37.19
N GLY A 48 -57.64 -14.34 38.32
CA GLY A 48 -57.26 -13.73 39.63
C GLY A 48 -56.81 -14.75 40.71
N THR A 49 -56.38 -14.29 41.91
CA THR A 49 -55.94 -15.06 43.14
C THR A 49 -54.53 -15.70 43.10
N ALA A 50 -53.75 -15.94 44.19
CA ALA A 50 -53.72 -15.44 45.60
C ALA A 50 -52.35 -15.79 46.28
N ALA A 51 -52.10 -15.34 47.53
CA ALA A 51 -50.90 -15.61 48.36
C ALA A 51 -51.22 -15.61 49.89
N PRO A 52 -50.31 -16.11 50.76
CA PRO A 52 -50.26 -15.61 52.16
C PRO A 52 -48.85 -15.52 52.82
N GLY A 53 -48.76 -14.77 53.94
CA GLY A 53 -47.63 -14.79 54.89
C GLY A 53 -46.82 -13.47 54.99
N CYS A 54 -46.85 -12.56 55.97
CA CYS A 54 -47.47 -12.36 57.31
C CYS A 54 -46.39 -11.95 58.35
N SER A 55 -46.17 -10.65 58.59
CA SER A 55 -45.82 -10.07 59.90
C SER A 55 -45.91 -8.53 59.90
N GLU A 56 -46.40 -7.95 60.99
CA GLU A 56 -46.73 -6.50 61.15
C GLU A 56 -46.76 -6.13 62.66
N PRO A 57 -46.89 -4.85 63.07
CA PRO A 57 -46.50 -3.60 62.41
C PRO A 57 -45.37 -2.94 63.26
N PRO A 58 -45.59 -2.10 64.31
CA PRO A 58 -46.45 -0.91 64.53
C PRO A 58 -45.68 0.39 64.13
N ILE A 59 -45.93 1.67 64.50
CA ILE A 59 -46.72 2.37 65.53
C ILE A 59 -47.34 3.67 64.93
N LYS A 60 -48.57 4.00 65.36
CA LYS A 60 -49.30 5.31 65.44
C LYS A 60 -48.81 6.50 64.57
N ARG A 61 -49.64 7.06 63.67
CA ARG A 61 -50.67 8.14 63.88
C ARG A 61 -50.06 9.44 64.47
N THR A 62 -50.31 10.65 63.95
CA THR A 62 -51.57 11.22 63.41
C THR A 62 -51.40 12.21 62.23
N SER A 63 -52.51 12.60 61.59
CA SER A 63 -52.70 13.88 60.86
C SER A 63 -53.73 14.75 61.63
N PRO A 64 -53.98 16.05 61.31
CA PRO A 64 -54.68 16.46 60.07
C PRO A 64 -54.27 17.87 59.51
N PHE A 65 -55.13 18.42 58.64
CA PHE A 65 -55.17 19.78 58.04
C PHE A 65 -54.29 20.10 56.82
N ALA A 66 -54.66 21.19 56.15
CA ALA A 66 -54.58 21.35 54.69
C ALA A 66 -54.37 22.81 54.22
N MET A 67 -54.26 22.95 52.89
CA MET A 67 -54.28 24.18 52.07
C MET A 67 -53.01 25.04 51.97
N THR A 68 -52.41 24.91 50.76
CA THR A 68 -51.92 25.97 49.86
C THR A 68 -50.73 26.87 50.21
N VAL A 69 -49.69 26.69 49.39
CA VAL A 69 -48.86 27.71 48.70
C VAL A 69 -48.05 28.69 49.57
N GLU A 70 -46.72 28.47 49.56
CA GLU A 70 -45.80 29.56 49.25
C GLU A 70 -44.54 29.05 48.52
N ARG A 71 -43.75 29.97 47.93
CA ARG A 71 -42.59 29.64 47.07
C ARG A 71 -41.27 29.67 47.85
N ALA A 72 -40.64 28.52 48.05
CA ALA A 72 -39.23 28.43 48.46
C ALA A 72 -38.30 28.28 47.25
N THR A 73 -37.12 28.92 47.28
CA THR A 73 -36.22 29.07 46.13
C THR A 73 -35.20 27.93 45.97
N LYS A 74 -34.95 27.56 44.70
CA LYS A 74 -33.76 26.88 44.14
C LYS A 74 -32.75 26.27 45.15
N ALA A 75 -32.82 24.96 45.35
CA ALA A 75 -31.63 24.18 45.67
C ALA A 75 -30.74 24.01 44.43
N GLN A 76 -29.42 24.01 44.59
CA GLN A 76 -28.46 23.77 43.49
C GLN A 76 -28.27 22.25 43.26
N PRO A 77 -28.30 21.76 42.02
CA PRO A 77 -27.69 20.48 41.67
C PRO A 77 -26.16 20.61 41.78
N SER A 78 -25.54 19.70 42.52
CA SER A 78 -24.08 19.64 42.67
C SER A 78 -23.38 19.19 41.38
N CYS A 79 -22.07 19.49 41.30
CA CYS A 79 -21.13 19.21 40.21
C CYS A 79 -21.53 18.11 39.22
N LEU A 80 -22.22 18.48 38.15
CA LEU A 80 -22.00 17.86 36.86
C LEU A 80 -20.55 18.12 36.48
N LEU A 81 -19.69 17.10 36.61
CA LEU A 81 -18.38 17.09 35.97
C LEU A 81 -18.63 17.32 34.48
N ALA A 82 -18.22 18.49 33.98
CA ALA A 82 -18.24 18.78 32.57
C ALA A 82 -17.29 17.80 31.88
N VAL A 83 -17.86 16.77 31.25
CA VAL A 83 -17.13 15.95 30.29
C VAL A 83 -16.79 16.90 29.14
N GLU A 84 -15.56 17.41 29.15
CA GLU A 84 -15.06 18.19 28.02
C GLU A 84 -15.32 17.38 26.74
N PRO A 85 -15.91 17.97 25.68
CA PRO A 85 -16.13 17.25 24.45
C PRO A 85 -14.77 16.81 23.91
N MET A 86 -14.46 15.51 24.01
CA MET A 86 -13.13 14.98 23.70
C MET A 86 -12.70 15.52 22.33
N LYS A 87 -11.61 16.29 22.31
CA LYS A 87 -11.06 16.84 21.07
C LYS A 87 -10.92 15.70 20.05
N PRO A 88 -11.39 15.89 18.79
CA PRO A 88 -11.38 14.83 17.81
C PRO A 88 -9.96 14.30 17.64
N ARG A 89 -9.84 12.97 17.54
CA ARG A 89 -8.53 12.29 17.41
C ARG A 89 -7.78 12.86 16.22
N ARG A 90 -6.59 13.42 16.45
CA ARG A 90 -5.73 13.89 15.35
C ARG A 90 -5.03 12.67 14.75
N ARG A 91 -5.31 12.39 13.47
CA ARG A 91 -4.70 11.27 12.73
C ARG A 91 -3.39 11.71 12.10
N ALA A 92 -2.34 10.91 12.26
CA ALA A 92 -1.00 11.17 11.74
C ALA A 92 -0.53 10.02 10.86
N GLY A 93 0.03 10.34 9.69
CA GLY A 93 0.76 9.39 8.86
C GLY A 93 2.24 9.66 8.99
N ILE A 94 3.04 8.65 9.35
CA ILE A 94 4.50 8.76 9.39
C ILE A 94 5.13 7.60 8.63
N ASP A 95 5.85 7.86 7.54
CA ASP A 95 6.65 6.85 6.83
C ASP A 95 8.13 6.95 7.25
N THR A 96 8.84 5.81 7.23
CA THR A 96 10.23 5.70 7.66
C THR A 96 11.06 5.02 6.57
N GLY A 97 11.54 5.84 5.63
CA GLY A 97 12.43 5.44 4.56
C GLY A 97 13.90 5.37 4.99
N GLY A 98 14.75 4.90 4.07
CA GLY A 98 16.19 4.72 4.32
C GLY A 98 17.02 6.00 4.41
N THR A 99 16.43 7.19 4.15
CA THR A 99 17.11 8.49 4.20
C THR A 99 16.40 9.48 5.13
N PHE A 100 15.06 9.55 5.04
CA PHE A 100 14.24 10.46 5.82
C PHE A 100 13.05 9.74 6.48
N THR A 101 12.63 10.26 7.62
CA THR A 101 11.32 10.05 8.23
C THR A 101 10.41 11.19 7.79
N ASP A 102 9.25 10.85 7.26
CA ASP A 102 8.29 11.76 6.66
C ASP A 102 6.98 11.70 7.42
N ALA A 103 6.60 12.79 8.09
CA ALA A 103 5.38 12.89 8.90
C ALA A 103 4.40 13.89 8.29
N ILE A 104 3.10 13.54 8.28
CA ILE A 104 2.02 14.37 7.79
C ILE A 104 0.77 14.26 8.67
N VAL A 105 0.11 15.40 8.89
CA VAL A 105 -1.17 15.53 9.58
C VAL A 105 -2.10 16.46 8.82
N ALA A 106 -3.41 16.25 8.98
CA ALA A 106 -4.38 17.26 8.54
C ALA A 106 -4.13 18.58 9.29
N ALA A 107 -4.11 19.68 8.53
CA ALA A 107 -3.96 21.02 9.07
C ALA A 107 -5.26 21.48 9.76
N GLU A 108 -5.14 22.08 10.93
CA GLU A 108 -6.27 22.72 11.61
C GLU A 108 -6.69 23.99 10.84
N GLU A 109 -7.97 24.37 10.87
CA GLU A 109 -8.44 25.56 10.15
C GLU A 109 -7.70 26.82 10.62
N GLY A 110 -7.30 27.67 9.67
CA GLY A 110 -6.46 28.85 9.93
C GLY A 110 -4.96 28.58 10.09
N SER A 111 -4.50 27.35 10.33
CA SER A 111 -3.09 27.02 10.61
C SER A 111 -2.11 27.10 9.41
N GLY A 112 -2.52 27.71 8.29
CA GLY A 112 -1.65 27.97 7.13
C GLY A 112 -1.31 26.79 6.21
N GLY A 113 -1.73 25.56 6.53
CA GLY A 113 -1.34 24.34 5.81
C GLY A 113 -1.58 24.34 4.29
N VAL A 114 -0.53 24.03 3.53
CA VAL A 114 -0.55 23.92 2.05
C VAL A 114 -1.37 22.69 1.66
N GLY A 115 -2.28 22.84 0.69
CA GLY A 115 -3.25 21.79 0.29
C GLY A 115 -4.32 21.43 1.34
N GLY A 116 -4.02 21.58 2.63
CA GLY A 116 -4.79 21.06 3.77
C GLY A 116 -3.94 20.30 4.79
N TRP A 117 -2.61 20.33 4.64
CA TRP A 117 -1.69 19.48 5.38
C TRP A 117 -0.60 20.29 6.08
N GLN A 118 -0.10 19.72 7.18
CA GLN A 118 1.17 20.09 7.80
C GLN A 118 2.11 18.88 7.63
N VAL A 119 3.35 19.13 7.20
CA VAL A 119 4.35 18.10 6.94
C VAL A 119 5.63 18.43 7.70
N HIS A 120 6.29 17.42 8.24
CA HIS A 120 7.61 17.51 8.84
C HIS A 120 8.49 16.38 8.32
N LYS A 121 9.64 16.72 7.76
CA LYS A 121 10.60 15.78 7.16
C LYS A 121 11.94 15.91 7.87
N ARG A 122 12.51 14.79 8.32
CA ARG A 122 13.77 14.78 9.08
C ARG A 122 14.66 13.60 8.70
N PRO A 123 15.99 13.67 8.86
CA PRO A 123 16.86 12.50 8.63
C PRO A 123 16.46 11.31 9.51
N THR A 124 16.42 10.12 8.92
CA THR A 124 16.18 8.87 9.68
C THR A 124 17.32 8.62 10.67
N THR A 125 17.03 8.10 11.86
CA THR A 125 18.04 7.63 12.83
C THR A 125 18.01 6.10 12.96
N PRO A 126 18.76 5.34 12.14
CA PRO A 126 18.65 3.87 12.08
C PRO A 126 18.91 3.13 13.39
N LYS A 127 19.67 3.73 14.32
CA LYS A 127 19.97 3.16 15.65
C LYS A 127 18.82 3.30 16.66
N GLN A 128 17.88 4.24 16.45
CA GLN A 128 16.77 4.55 17.38
C GLN A 128 15.51 5.00 16.59
N PRO A 129 14.92 4.12 15.75
CA PRO A 129 13.85 4.50 14.83
C PRO A 129 12.54 4.93 15.51
N ALA A 130 12.18 4.36 16.67
CA ALA A 130 10.99 4.79 17.41
C ALA A 130 11.04 6.27 17.79
N LYS A 131 12.21 6.76 18.26
CA LYS A 131 12.44 8.19 18.56
C LYS A 131 12.49 9.07 17.31
N ALA A 132 12.76 8.51 16.12
CA ALA A 132 12.64 9.23 14.86
C ALA A 132 11.16 9.59 14.61
N VAL A 133 10.29 8.59 14.72
CA VAL A 133 8.83 8.67 14.55
C VAL A 133 8.19 9.57 15.61
N LEU A 134 8.48 9.34 16.90
CA LEU A 134 7.80 10.04 17.99
C LEU A 134 8.16 11.53 18.07
N ALA A 135 9.41 11.93 17.85
CA ALA A 135 9.73 13.36 17.78
C ALA A 135 9.24 14.01 16.47
N ALA A 136 9.04 13.26 15.38
CA ALA A 136 8.34 13.78 14.20
C ALA A 136 6.84 13.96 14.46
N LEU A 137 6.21 13.06 15.23
CA LEU A 137 4.85 13.23 15.73
C LEU A 137 4.73 14.46 16.64
N GLN A 138 5.67 14.63 17.58
CA GLN A 138 5.68 15.75 18.53
C GLN A 138 5.80 17.13 17.84
N ALA A 139 6.49 17.21 16.70
CA ALA A 139 6.58 18.43 15.90
C ALA A 139 5.24 18.86 15.24
N LEU A 140 4.30 17.93 15.06
CA LEU A 140 3.01 18.17 14.40
C LEU A 140 1.80 18.08 15.36
N ILE A 141 1.93 17.26 16.41
CA ILE A 141 0.92 17.02 17.46
C ILE A 141 1.63 16.95 18.82
N PRO A 142 1.92 18.10 19.47
CA PRO A 142 2.45 18.08 20.83
C PRO A 142 1.46 17.45 21.82
N PRO A 143 1.93 16.69 22.82
CA PRO A 143 1.07 16.15 23.87
C PRO A 143 0.65 17.25 24.87
N PRO A 144 -0.47 17.08 25.59
CA PRO A 144 -1.40 15.94 25.54
C PRO A 144 -2.42 16.07 24.40
N ALA A 145 -2.56 15.02 23.60
CA ALA A 145 -3.54 14.92 22.52
C ALA A 145 -3.94 13.46 22.26
N ALA A 146 -5.20 13.21 21.92
CA ALA A 146 -5.63 11.89 21.47
C ALA A 146 -5.21 11.68 20.01
N VAL A 147 -4.34 10.70 19.77
CA VAL A 147 -3.69 10.46 18.47
C VAL A 147 -4.01 9.07 17.93
N ASP A 148 -4.31 9.01 16.64
CA ASP A 148 -4.29 7.78 15.84
C ASP A 148 -3.11 7.85 14.87
N LEU A 149 -2.00 7.20 15.22
CA LEU A 149 -0.77 7.16 14.42
C LEU A 149 -0.81 5.96 13.48
N VAL A 150 -0.63 6.20 12.18
CA VAL A 150 -0.41 5.16 11.16
C VAL A 150 1.05 5.25 10.70
N HIS A 151 1.79 4.15 10.86
CA HIS A 151 3.24 4.09 10.62
C HIS A 151 3.59 3.22 9.40
N GLY A 152 4.26 3.81 8.41
CA GLY A 152 4.93 3.12 7.31
C GLY A 152 6.37 2.78 7.70
N THR A 153 6.82 1.56 7.39
CA THR A 153 8.13 1.09 7.85
C THR A 153 8.85 0.20 6.84
N THR A 154 10.03 0.65 6.42
CA THR A 154 10.94 -0.15 5.57
C THR A 154 11.67 -1.26 6.33
N HIS A 155 11.44 -1.42 7.64
CA HIS A 155 12.24 -2.29 8.52
C HIS A 155 12.21 -3.77 8.09
N ALA A 156 11.04 -4.31 7.73
CA ALA A 156 10.91 -5.69 7.27
C ALA A 156 11.63 -5.91 5.92
N THR A 157 11.43 -5.01 4.95
CA THR A 157 12.12 -5.04 3.66
C THR A 157 13.64 -5.02 3.84
N ASN A 158 14.15 -4.11 4.68
CA ASN A 158 15.57 -3.95 4.94
C ASN A 158 16.17 -5.17 5.67
N ALA A 159 15.43 -5.78 6.60
CA ALA A 159 15.88 -7.00 7.29
C ALA A 159 16.03 -8.18 6.32
N LEU A 160 15.08 -8.38 5.40
CA LEU A 160 15.17 -9.37 4.33
C LEU A 160 16.36 -9.08 3.38
N LEU A 161 16.42 -7.88 2.80
CA LEU A 161 17.45 -7.49 1.82
C LEU A 161 18.88 -7.52 2.39
N THR A 162 19.06 -7.23 3.68
CA THR A 162 20.40 -7.25 4.32
C THR A 162 20.71 -8.57 5.03
N GLY A 163 19.80 -9.54 5.04
CA GLY A 163 19.94 -10.80 5.79
C GLY A 163 20.01 -10.62 7.31
N ARG A 164 19.63 -9.44 7.85
CA ARG A 164 19.61 -9.12 9.28
C ARG A 164 18.34 -9.68 9.94
N LEU A 165 18.26 -11.01 9.94
CA LEU A 165 17.12 -11.80 10.35
C LEU A 165 17.42 -12.60 11.62
N GLY A 166 16.37 -13.06 12.30
CA GLY A 166 16.51 -13.97 13.44
C GLY A 166 17.15 -15.32 13.08
N ARG A 167 17.70 -16.02 14.07
CA ARG A 167 18.07 -17.44 13.95
C ARG A 167 16.81 -18.30 13.85
N THR A 168 16.23 -18.37 12.65
CA THR A 168 15.13 -19.28 12.35
C THR A 168 15.58 -20.74 12.38
N VAL A 169 14.70 -21.64 12.80
CA VAL A 169 14.76 -23.07 12.50
C VAL A 169 13.57 -23.41 11.61
N PHE A 170 13.81 -24.16 10.54
CA PHE A 170 12.75 -24.61 9.63
C PHE A 170 12.46 -26.09 9.89
N VAL A 171 11.19 -26.44 10.00
CA VAL A 171 10.69 -27.79 10.28
C VAL A 171 9.90 -28.26 9.07
N THR A 172 10.26 -29.38 8.45
CA THR A 172 9.65 -29.81 7.17
C THR A 172 9.56 -31.33 7.04
N THR A 173 8.68 -31.80 6.14
CA THR A 173 8.51 -33.22 5.78
C THR A 173 9.85 -33.86 5.42
N ALA A 174 10.12 -35.07 5.91
CA ALA A 174 11.36 -35.79 5.63
C ALA A 174 11.60 -36.03 4.13
N GLY A 175 12.85 -35.86 3.70
CA GLY A 175 13.26 -35.86 2.29
C GLY A 175 13.14 -34.49 1.60
N PHE A 176 12.59 -33.47 2.25
CA PHE A 176 12.33 -32.14 1.65
C PHE A 176 13.10 -30.98 2.31
N ALA A 177 14.08 -31.27 3.17
CA ALA A 177 14.87 -30.23 3.82
C ALA A 177 15.67 -29.33 2.88
N ASP A 178 16.15 -29.85 1.75
CA ASP A 178 16.95 -29.08 0.80
C ASP A 178 16.11 -28.28 -0.21
N LEU A 179 14.76 -28.33 -0.10
CA LEU A 179 13.80 -27.63 -0.97
C LEU A 179 14.05 -26.11 -1.01
N LEU A 180 14.27 -25.47 0.14
CA LEU A 180 14.59 -24.03 0.22
C LEU A 180 15.95 -23.66 -0.42
N ALA A 181 16.82 -24.63 -0.69
CA ALA A 181 18.10 -24.41 -1.36
C ALA A 181 18.06 -24.74 -2.86
N ILE A 182 17.22 -25.71 -3.27
CA ILE A 182 16.97 -26.07 -4.66
C ILE A 182 16.08 -25.02 -5.36
N GLY A 183 15.08 -24.50 -4.63
CA GLY A 183 14.10 -23.55 -5.15
C GLY A 183 13.31 -24.11 -6.33
N ARG A 184 13.24 -23.32 -7.41
CA ARG A 184 12.60 -23.71 -8.69
C ARG A 184 13.59 -23.97 -9.83
N GLN A 185 14.89 -23.75 -9.61
CA GLN A 185 15.94 -23.80 -10.64
C GLN A 185 15.74 -22.83 -11.82
N ASP A 186 14.90 -21.80 -11.65
CA ASP A 186 14.72 -20.73 -12.64
C ASP A 186 16.04 -19.97 -12.89
N ARG A 187 16.36 -19.70 -14.17
CA ARG A 187 17.60 -19.01 -14.57
C ARG A 187 17.33 -17.53 -14.85
N GLU A 188 17.53 -16.68 -13.84
CA GLU A 188 17.48 -15.21 -13.97
C GLU A 188 18.25 -14.71 -15.19
N ALA A 189 19.51 -15.15 -15.32
CA ALA A 189 20.38 -14.93 -16.47
C ALA A 189 20.37 -16.16 -17.37
N LEU A 190 19.32 -16.33 -18.18
CA LEU A 190 19.08 -17.49 -19.06
C LEU A 190 20.32 -17.90 -19.90
N TYR A 191 21.07 -16.91 -20.39
CA TYR A 191 22.25 -17.10 -21.25
C TYR A 191 23.60 -17.14 -20.51
N ALA A 192 23.62 -16.96 -19.18
CA ALA A 192 24.86 -17.12 -18.41
C ALA A 192 25.20 -18.62 -18.32
N LEU A 193 26.27 -19.05 -18.99
CA LEU A 193 26.71 -20.45 -19.03
C LEU A 193 27.05 -20.99 -17.63
N GLU A 194 27.71 -20.17 -16.82
CA GLU A 194 28.04 -20.44 -15.41
C GLU A 194 27.23 -19.48 -14.50
N PRO A 195 25.95 -19.77 -14.24
CA PRO A 195 25.15 -18.95 -13.33
C PRO A 195 25.65 -19.14 -11.89
N ARG A 196 25.80 -18.04 -11.15
CA ARG A 196 26.10 -18.11 -9.72
C ARG A 196 24.87 -18.68 -8.98
N PRO A 197 24.99 -19.77 -8.20
CA PRO A 197 23.86 -20.30 -7.46
C PRO A 197 23.27 -19.25 -6.50
N PRO A 198 21.94 -19.12 -6.40
CA PRO A 198 21.32 -18.27 -5.39
C PRO A 198 21.69 -18.76 -3.99
N ARG A 199 21.83 -17.83 -3.04
CA ARG A 199 22.12 -18.20 -1.65
C ARG A 199 20.84 -18.75 -1.01
N PRO A 200 20.86 -19.94 -0.38
CA PRO A 200 19.69 -20.47 0.30
C PRO A 200 19.29 -19.55 1.47
N PRO A 201 17.99 -19.40 1.79
CA PRO A 201 17.51 -18.50 2.85
C PRO A 201 18.17 -18.78 4.21
N GLN A 202 18.49 -20.05 4.49
CA GLN A 202 19.25 -20.46 5.67
C GLN A 202 20.08 -21.72 5.42
N PRO A 203 21.15 -21.97 6.20
CA PRO A 203 21.98 -23.17 6.05
C PRO A 203 21.26 -24.43 6.54
N ARG A 204 21.45 -25.56 5.83
CA ARG A 204 20.87 -26.89 6.09
C ARG A 204 20.90 -27.35 7.55
N ARG A 205 21.94 -26.98 8.32
CA ARG A 205 22.05 -27.26 9.78
C ARG A 205 20.99 -26.58 10.67
N ARG A 206 20.11 -25.74 10.11
CA ARG A 206 18.94 -25.14 10.78
C ARG A 206 17.61 -25.74 10.29
N ILE A 207 17.66 -26.88 9.62
CA ILE A 207 16.48 -27.57 9.07
C ILE A 207 16.32 -28.89 9.81
N VAL A 208 15.13 -29.10 10.37
CA VAL A 208 14.72 -30.32 11.09
C VAL A 208 13.68 -31.03 10.25
N GLU A 209 13.95 -32.28 9.92
CA GLU A 209 13.04 -33.13 9.15
C GLU A 209 12.06 -33.86 10.07
N VAL A 210 10.84 -34.09 9.57
CA VAL A 210 9.74 -34.74 10.29
C VAL A 210 9.25 -35.98 9.53
N HIS A 211 9.08 -37.09 10.23
CA HIS A 211 8.55 -38.34 9.70
C HIS A 211 7.02 -38.34 9.72
N GLU A 212 6.42 -37.44 8.94
CA GLU A 212 5.00 -37.48 8.57
C GLU A 212 4.85 -37.52 7.04
N ARG A 213 3.63 -37.81 6.55
CA ARG A 213 3.31 -37.61 5.14
C ARG A 213 1.82 -37.41 4.90
N LEU A 214 1.51 -36.44 4.05
CA LEU A 214 0.22 -36.24 3.41
C LEU A 214 0.34 -36.49 1.90
N ASP A 215 -0.77 -36.89 1.25
CA ASP A 215 -0.90 -36.91 -0.21
C ASP A 215 -1.45 -35.59 -0.78
N ALA A 216 -1.71 -35.55 -2.09
CA ALA A 216 -2.15 -34.35 -2.80
C ALA A 216 -3.57 -33.87 -2.43
N ASP A 217 -4.42 -34.77 -1.93
CA ASP A 217 -5.78 -34.46 -1.48
C ASP A 217 -5.81 -34.11 0.02
N GLY A 218 -4.77 -34.50 0.76
CA GLY A 218 -4.55 -34.18 2.18
C GLY A 218 -4.83 -35.36 3.12
N ALA A 219 -4.97 -36.58 2.60
CA ALA A 219 -5.09 -37.77 3.42
C ALA A 219 -3.73 -38.20 3.99
N VAL A 220 -3.76 -38.90 5.12
CA VAL A 220 -2.56 -39.25 5.89
C VAL A 220 -1.92 -40.52 5.33
N VAL A 221 -0.75 -40.36 4.70
CA VAL A 221 0.11 -41.46 4.22
C VAL A 221 1.07 -41.92 5.32
N THR A 222 1.50 -41.01 6.21
CA THR A 222 2.29 -41.35 7.40
C THR A 222 1.91 -40.41 8.54
N ALA A 223 1.38 -40.98 9.62
CA ALA A 223 0.80 -40.22 10.73
C ALA A 223 1.88 -39.61 11.64
N LEU A 224 1.75 -38.33 11.97
CA LEU A 224 2.60 -37.66 12.95
C LEU A 224 2.41 -38.30 14.34
N SER A 225 3.44 -38.99 14.84
CA SER A 225 3.39 -39.66 16.16
C SER A 225 3.81 -38.74 17.31
N GLN A 226 3.35 -39.04 18.54
CA GLN A 226 3.75 -38.25 19.72
C GLN A 226 5.22 -38.41 20.08
N ALA A 227 5.85 -39.54 19.73
CA ALA A 227 7.29 -39.74 19.88
C ALA A 227 8.07 -38.83 18.91
N GLU A 228 7.57 -38.70 17.68
CA GLU A 228 8.15 -37.85 16.64
C GLU A 228 8.05 -36.36 17.00
N ILE A 229 6.89 -35.90 17.48
CA ILE A 229 6.73 -34.52 17.99
C ILE A 229 7.78 -34.21 19.08
N ARG A 230 8.01 -35.14 20.02
CA ARG A 230 9.05 -34.96 21.07
C ARG A 230 10.47 -34.90 20.48
N ARG A 231 10.78 -35.74 19.49
CA ARG A 231 12.08 -35.72 18.79
C ARG A 231 12.33 -34.38 18.11
N VAL A 232 11.33 -33.87 17.37
CA VAL A 232 11.40 -32.59 16.67
C VAL A 232 11.57 -31.43 17.66
N VAL A 233 10.75 -31.35 18.71
CA VAL A 233 10.87 -30.31 19.75
C VAL A 233 12.24 -30.33 20.42
N ALA A 234 12.83 -31.51 20.68
CA ALA A 234 14.16 -31.63 21.26
C ALA A 234 15.27 -31.12 20.31
N GLN A 235 15.22 -31.50 19.02
CA GLN A 235 16.18 -31.03 18.02
C GLN A 235 16.07 -29.53 17.77
N VAL A 236 14.85 -28.99 17.66
CA VAL A 236 14.61 -27.55 17.52
C VAL A 236 15.13 -26.80 18.75
N ARG A 237 14.88 -27.30 19.98
CA ARG A 237 15.41 -26.71 21.23
C ARG A 237 16.95 -26.65 21.23
N ALA A 238 17.62 -27.71 20.78
CA ALA A 238 19.09 -27.76 20.72
C ALA A 238 19.70 -26.70 19.78
N LEU A 239 19.00 -26.35 18.70
CA LEU A 239 19.40 -25.30 17.75
C LEU A 239 19.19 -23.86 18.28
N LYS A 240 18.51 -23.71 19.44
CA LYS A 240 18.26 -22.42 20.14
C LYS A 240 17.64 -21.34 19.22
N PRO A 241 16.51 -21.60 18.55
CA PRO A 241 15.86 -20.64 17.64
C PRO A 241 15.58 -19.27 18.28
N GLN A 242 15.47 -18.25 17.44
CA GLN A 242 14.79 -16.98 17.75
C GLN A 242 13.42 -16.90 17.06
N GLY A 243 13.14 -17.81 16.13
CA GLY A 243 11.86 -18.01 15.47
C GLY A 243 11.83 -19.41 14.85
N ILE A 244 10.64 -19.96 14.61
CA ILE A 244 10.44 -21.31 14.07
C ILE A 244 9.41 -21.23 12.96
N ALA A 245 9.73 -21.80 11.80
CA ALA A 245 8.78 -21.98 10.71
C ALA A 245 8.53 -23.48 10.51
N VAL A 246 7.27 -23.89 10.44
CA VAL A 246 6.86 -25.25 10.10
C VAL A 246 6.22 -25.23 8.72
N GLY A 247 6.79 -25.99 7.79
CA GLY A 247 6.34 -26.12 6.41
C GLY A 247 6.30 -27.58 5.98
N LEU A 248 5.11 -28.18 6.05
CA LEU A 248 4.87 -29.55 5.61
C LEU A 248 4.21 -29.57 4.22
N LEU A 249 4.42 -30.67 3.50
CA LEU A 249 3.78 -30.85 2.20
C LEU A 249 2.27 -31.06 2.35
N HIS A 250 1.50 -30.48 1.44
CA HIS A 250 0.04 -30.51 1.41
C HIS A 250 -0.68 -30.01 2.68
N ALA A 251 0.02 -29.36 3.62
CA ALA A 251 -0.59 -28.76 4.81
C ALA A 251 -1.67 -27.70 4.50
N PHE A 252 -1.64 -27.11 3.29
CA PHE A 252 -2.68 -26.21 2.78
C PHE A 252 -4.03 -26.92 2.47
N ARG A 253 -4.04 -28.26 2.37
CA ARG A 253 -5.25 -29.11 2.38
C ARG A 253 -5.64 -29.48 3.80
N ASN A 254 -4.68 -29.97 4.58
CA ASN A 254 -4.88 -30.53 5.91
C ASN A 254 -3.76 -30.08 6.87
N GLY A 255 -4.07 -29.10 7.73
CA GLY A 255 -3.10 -28.48 8.63
C GLY A 255 -2.80 -29.22 9.93
N ASP A 256 -3.46 -30.35 10.24
CA ASP A 256 -3.40 -31.03 11.55
C ASP A 256 -1.95 -31.27 12.03
N HIS A 257 -1.10 -31.81 11.16
CA HIS A 257 0.29 -32.09 11.50
C HIS A 257 1.12 -30.82 11.79
N GLU A 258 0.88 -29.72 11.06
CA GLU A 258 1.52 -28.43 11.37
C GLU A 258 1.00 -27.86 12.68
N GLN A 259 -0.31 -27.91 12.94
CA GLN A 259 -0.93 -27.37 14.14
C GLN A 259 -0.48 -28.10 15.40
N ARG A 260 -0.39 -29.43 15.36
CA ARG A 260 0.10 -30.26 16.48
C ARG A 260 1.59 -30.09 16.74
N LEU A 261 2.41 -29.88 15.70
CA LEU A 261 3.81 -29.43 15.88
C LEU A 261 3.86 -28.03 16.49
N GLY A 262 3.06 -27.09 15.98
CA GLY A 262 3.00 -25.70 16.44
C GLY A 262 2.71 -25.59 17.94
N GLN A 263 1.65 -26.25 18.40
CA GLN A 263 1.28 -26.34 19.82
C GLN A 263 2.43 -26.88 20.70
N ALA A 264 3.14 -27.91 20.24
CA ALA A 264 4.28 -28.47 20.97
C ALA A 264 5.53 -27.57 20.95
N LEU A 265 5.72 -26.79 19.89
CA LEU A 265 6.84 -25.87 19.71
C LEU A 265 6.65 -24.52 20.43
N GLN A 266 5.40 -24.12 20.73
CA GLN A 266 5.10 -22.95 21.58
C GLN A 266 5.77 -23.03 22.96
N ALA A 267 6.00 -24.24 23.48
CA ALA A 267 6.75 -24.49 24.73
C ALA A 267 8.25 -24.14 24.67
N LEU A 268 8.71 -23.51 23.59
CA LEU A 268 10.04 -22.90 23.42
C LEU A 268 10.03 -21.37 23.60
N ALA A 269 8.86 -20.75 23.79
CA ALA A 269 8.69 -19.30 24.02
C ALA A 269 9.34 -18.40 22.95
N VAL A 270 9.28 -18.84 21.68
CA VAL A 270 9.69 -18.07 20.49
C VAL A 270 8.57 -18.06 19.45
N PRO A 271 8.52 -17.10 18.52
CA PRO A 271 7.52 -17.08 17.45
C PRO A 271 7.53 -18.39 16.64
N VAL A 272 6.37 -19.03 16.53
CA VAL A 272 6.15 -20.21 15.68
C VAL A 272 5.18 -19.82 14.57
N ARG A 273 5.54 -20.09 13.32
CA ARG A 273 4.70 -19.81 12.14
C ARG A 273 4.44 -21.08 11.36
N LEU A 274 3.17 -21.34 11.06
CA LEU A 274 2.71 -22.51 10.31
C LEU A 274 2.43 -22.11 8.86
N SER A 275 2.92 -22.90 7.91
CA SER A 275 2.81 -22.58 6.49
C SER A 275 1.36 -22.62 5.98
N SER A 276 0.55 -23.51 6.57
CA SER A 276 -0.91 -23.60 6.42
C SER A 276 -1.70 -22.42 6.99
N GLU A 277 -1.07 -21.53 7.77
CA GLU A 277 -1.73 -20.35 8.36
C GLU A 277 -1.22 -19.06 7.73
N VAL A 278 0.11 -18.89 7.59
CA VAL A 278 0.72 -17.70 6.98
C VAL A 278 0.52 -17.64 5.46
N ALA A 279 0.53 -18.79 4.78
CA ALA A 279 0.46 -18.85 3.32
C ALA A 279 -0.28 -20.12 2.81
N PRO A 280 -1.61 -20.24 3.04
CA PRO A 280 -2.45 -21.40 2.66
C PRO A 280 -2.68 -21.58 1.14
N GLU A 281 -1.67 -21.33 0.31
CA GLU A 281 -1.67 -21.63 -1.12
C GLU A 281 -0.81 -22.87 -1.43
N TYR A 282 -1.13 -23.54 -2.55
CA TYR A 282 -0.64 -24.88 -2.85
C TYR A 282 0.88 -24.99 -3.04
N ARG A 283 1.50 -23.92 -3.55
CA ARG A 283 2.92 -23.87 -3.95
C ARG A 283 3.85 -23.95 -2.74
N GLU A 284 4.53 -25.09 -2.62
CA GLU A 284 5.36 -25.47 -1.48
C GLU A 284 6.61 -24.61 -1.30
N TYR A 285 7.39 -24.31 -2.35
CA TYR A 285 8.59 -23.46 -2.21
C TYR A 285 8.21 -22.06 -1.75
N GLU A 286 7.31 -21.39 -2.47
CA GLU A 286 6.88 -20.02 -2.12
C GLU A 286 6.15 -19.97 -0.77
N ARG A 287 5.36 -21.00 -0.41
CA ARG A 287 4.73 -21.12 0.92
C ARG A 287 5.76 -21.27 2.04
N PHE A 288 6.78 -22.11 1.83
CA PHE A 288 7.85 -22.33 2.81
C PHE A 288 8.76 -21.09 2.93
N CYS A 289 9.09 -20.42 1.82
CA CYS A 289 9.76 -19.12 1.83
C CYS A 289 8.98 -18.07 2.62
N THR A 290 7.65 -18.01 2.45
CA THR A 290 6.80 -17.03 3.18
C THR A 290 6.75 -17.32 4.68
N ALA A 291 6.51 -18.58 5.07
CA ALA A 291 6.47 -18.97 6.48
C ALA A 291 7.84 -18.82 7.17
N TRP A 292 8.92 -19.14 6.45
CA TRP A 292 10.29 -18.91 6.91
C TRP A 292 10.59 -17.42 7.07
N ALA A 293 10.23 -16.58 6.09
CA ALA A 293 10.47 -15.14 6.12
C ALA A 293 9.75 -14.48 7.30
N ASP A 294 8.49 -14.85 7.56
CA ASP A 294 7.73 -14.32 8.69
C ASP A 294 8.37 -14.71 10.04
N ALA A 295 8.71 -15.98 10.23
CA ALA A 295 9.41 -16.45 11.44
C ALA A 295 10.80 -15.81 11.61
N ALA A 296 11.47 -15.47 10.51
CA ALA A 296 12.77 -14.80 10.50
C ALA A 296 12.67 -13.29 10.79
N LEU A 297 11.54 -12.66 10.45
CA LEU A 297 11.22 -11.26 10.70
C LEU A 297 10.65 -11.02 12.10
N ALA A 298 9.83 -11.93 12.64
CA ALA A 298 9.15 -11.78 13.92
C ALA A 298 10.06 -11.32 15.10
N PRO A 299 11.24 -11.93 15.37
CA PRO A 299 12.13 -11.47 16.45
C PRO A 299 12.87 -10.15 16.18
N VAL A 300 12.78 -9.61 14.97
CA VAL A 300 13.37 -8.32 14.56
C VAL A 300 12.32 -7.21 14.57
N VAL A 301 11.12 -7.49 14.05
CA VAL A 301 10.01 -6.54 13.92
C VAL A 301 9.22 -6.39 15.21
N GLY A 302 8.84 -7.48 15.87
CA GLY A 302 7.95 -7.46 17.04
C GLY A 302 8.43 -6.53 18.16
N PRO A 303 9.65 -6.70 18.68
CA PRO A 303 10.19 -5.84 19.75
C PRO A 303 10.27 -4.36 19.38
N ALA A 304 10.47 -4.04 18.09
CA ALA A 304 10.51 -2.66 17.61
C ALA A 304 9.12 -2.00 17.61
N LEU A 305 8.08 -2.74 17.21
CA LEU A 305 6.69 -2.29 17.25
C LEU A 305 6.19 -2.17 18.70
N GLU A 306 6.52 -3.13 19.57
CA GLU A 306 6.22 -3.09 21.01
C GLU A 306 6.89 -1.91 21.73
N SER A 307 8.12 -1.53 21.34
CA SER A 307 8.77 -0.32 21.87
C SER A 307 8.03 0.94 21.43
N LEU A 308 7.75 1.07 20.13
CA LEU A 308 7.04 2.23 19.57
C LEU A 308 5.64 2.41 20.17
N GLU A 309 4.87 1.32 20.38
CA GLU A 309 3.55 1.39 20.99
C GLU A 309 3.60 1.83 22.45
N ARG A 310 4.53 1.28 23.25
CA ARG A 310 4.70 1.67 24.67
C ARG A 310 5.20 3.09 24.82
N GLU A 311 6.17 3.51 24.00
CA GLU A 311 6.69 4.89 24.01
C GLU A 311 5.59 5.88 23.58
N LEU A 312 4.79 5.57 22.54
CA LEU A 312 3.63 6.37 22.12
C LEU A 312 2.60 6.53 23.24
N GLN A 313 2.20 5.42 23.89
CA GLN A 313 1.24 5.43 25.00
C GLN A 313 1.78 6.12 26.26
N THR A 314 3.10 6.13 26.46
CA THR A 314 3.75 6.85 27.58
C THR A 314 3.70 8.37 27.37
N THR A 315 3.86 8.85 26.14
CA THR A 315 3.95 10.30 25.86
C THR A 315 2.61 10.94 25.44
N TRP A 316 1.71 10.24 24.75
CA TRP A 316 0.36 10.73 24.39
C TRP A 316 -0.78 10.09 25.23
N GLY A 317 -0.42 9.24 26.20
CA GLY A 317 -1.36 8.55 27.07
C GLY A 317 -1.98 7.30 26.45
N SER A 318 -2.59 6.45 27.29
CA SER A 318 -3.20 5.16 26.91
C SER A 318 -4.35 5.24 25.89
N SER A 319 -4.80 6.45 25.55
CA SER A 319 -5.78 6.67 24.48
C SER A 319 -5.16 6.63 23.08
N ALA A 320 -3.84 6.81 22.95
CA ALA A 320 -3.15 6.84 21.67
C ALA A 320 -3.11 5.45 21.02
N ARG A 321 -3.27 5.40 19.68
CA ARG A 321 -3.32 4.14 18.91
C ARG A 321 -2.20 4.09 17.88
N LEU A 322 -1.57 2.92 17.78
CA LEU A 322 -0.60 2.62 16.73
C LEU A 322 -1.20 1.63 15.71
N GLN A 323 -1.28 2.07 14.46
CA GLN A 323 -1.53 1.23 13.30
C GLN A 323 -0.26 1.15 12.45
N ILE A 324 0.00 0.00 11.83
CA ILE A 324 1.14 -0.21 10.93
C ILE A 324 0.62 -0.47 9.52
N MET A 325 1.31 0.09 8.52
CA MET A 325 1.00 -0.10 7.11
C MET A 325 1.39 -1.50 6.61
N ARG A 326 0.53 -2.08 5.77
CA ARG A 326 0.75 -3.38 5.13
C ARG A 326 1.04 -3.22 3.64
N SER A 327 1.68 -4.23 3.06
CA SER A 327 1.91 -4.37 1.61
C SER A 327 0.64 -4.26 0.77
N ASP A 328 -0.51 -4.68 1.31
CA ASP A 328 -1.81 -4.72 0.64
C ASP A 328 -2.60 -3.39 0.71
N GLY A 329 -1.94 -2.27 1.04
CA GLY A 329 -2.52 -0.93 0.98
C GLY A 329 -3.47 -0.58 2.14
N GLY A 330 -3.61 -1.46 3.14
CA GLY A 330 -4.34 -1.19 4.37
C GLY A 330 -3.44 -1.21 5.61
N SER A 331 -4.04 -1.05 6.79
CA SER A 331 -3.35 -1.06 8.07
C SER A 331 -3.88 -2.14 9.03
N CYS A 332 -3.12 -2.43 10.09
CA CYS A 332 -3.56 -3.22 11.24
C CYS A 332 -2.89 -2.72 12.54
N GLY A 333 -3.32 -3.18 13.71
CA GLY A 333 -2.69 -2.83 14.99
C GLY A 333 -1.28 -3.43 15.14
N ALA A 334 -0.46 -2.82 15.99
CA ALA A 334 0.95 -3.19 16.20
C ALA A 334 1.18 -4.69 16.46
N ARG A 335 0.34 -5.31 17.30
CA ARG A 335 0.39 -6.77 17.54
C ARG A 335 0.12 -7.59 16.26
N ALA A 336 -0.93 -7.26 15.49
CA ALA A 336 -1.25 -7.97 14.25
C ALA A 336 -0.17 -7.78 13.18
N ALA A 337 0.54 -6.65 13.19
CA ALA A 337 1.71 -6.40 12.36
C ALA A 337 2.95 -7.20 12.79
N ALA A 338 3.13 -7.44 14.09
CA ALA A 338 4.16 -8.35 14.60
C ALA A 338 3.82 -9.84 14.33
N ASP A 339 2.53 -10.20 14.39
CA ASP A 339 2.06 -11.57 14.16
C ASP A 339 2.04 -11.99 12.67
N GLY A 340 2.11 -11.03 11.75
CA GLY A 340 2.26 -11.26 10.30
C GLY A 340 3.28 -10.31 9.66
N ALA A 341 4.49 -10.24 10.22
CA ALA A 341 5.57 -9.32 9.85
C ALA A 341 5.97 -9.37 8.36
N VAL A 342 5.74 -10.48 7.66
CA VAL A 342 5.96 -10.60 6.21
C VAL A 342 5.05 -9.67 5.39
N HIS A 343 3.86 -9.32 5.91
CA HIS A 343 2.95 -8.35 5.30
C HIS A 343 3.37 -6.88 5.49
N LEU A 344 4.54 -6.62 6.06
CA LEU A 344 5.12 -5.28 6.19
C LEU A 344 6.23 -5.03 5.16
N ALA A 345 6.69 -6.06 4.44
CA ALA A 345 7.62 -5.91 3.34
C ALA A 345 7.00 -5.04 2.23
N LEU A 346 7.77 -4.10 1.68
CA LEU A 346 7.34 -3.16 0.64
C LEU A 346 6.14 -2.25 1.05
N SER A 347 5.83 -2.13 2.34
CA SER A 347 4.69 -1.33 2.85
C SER A 347 4.80 0.19 2.64
N GLY A 348 6.02 0.74 2.57
CA GLY A 348 6.26 2.17 2.31
C GLY A 348 5.73 2.63 0.94
N PRO A 349 6.23 2.07 -0.19
CA PRO A 349 5.69 2.34 -1.53
C PRO A 349 4.20 2.08 -1.66
N ALA A 350 3.65 1.08 -0.95
CA ALA A 350 2.20 0.82 -0.93
C ALA A 350 1.38 2.02 -0.40
N GLY A 351 1.95 2.84 0.50
CA GLY A 351 1.39 4.14 0.89
C GLY A 351 1.30 5.12 -0.29
N GLY A 352 2.39 5.27 -1.06
CA GLY A 352 2.41 6.14 -2.23
C GLY A 352 1.38 5.74 -3.30
N LEU A 353 1.24 4.43 -3.53
CA LEU A 353 0.23 3.90 -4.45
C LEU A 353 -1.21 4.12 -3.95
N ALA A 354 -1.47 3.93 -2.65
CA ALA A 354 -2.77 4.21 -2.04
C ALA A 354 -3.12 5.72 -2.10
N ALA A 355 -2.16 6.60 -1.84
CA ALA A 355 -2.32 8.05 -1.97
C ALA A 355 -2.62 8.45 -3.43
N ALA A 356 -1.91 7.87 -4.40
CA ALA A 356 -2.10 8.14 -5.83
C ALA A 356 -3.49 7.73 -6.32
N ARG A 357 -3.94 6.51 -5.99
CA ARG A 357 -5.29 6.04 -6.32
C ARG A 357 -6.38 6.88 -5.65
N SER A 358 -6.20 7.24 -4.37
CA SER A 358 -7.12 8.12 -3.63
C SER A 358 -7.23 9.52 -4.24
N LEU A 359 -6.11 10.11 -4.67
CA LEU A 359 -6.12 11.42 -5.35
C LEU A 359 -6.71 11.34 -6.77
N ALA A 360 -6.47 10.25 -7.49
CA ALA A 360 -7.09 10.00 -8.79
C ALA A 360 -8.62 9.82 -8.67
N ASP A 361 -9.10 9.03 -7.70
CA ASP A 361 -10.53 8.90 -7.39
C ASP A 361 -11.17 10.24 -7.02
N ALA A 362 -10.50 11.06 -6.19
CA ALA A 362 -10.98 12.38 -5.81
C ALA A 362 -11.06 13.35 -7.00
N ARG A 363 -10.12 13.24 -7.95
CA ARG A 363 -10.10 14.02 -9.20
C ARG A 363 -11.07 13.53 -10.27
N GLY A 364 -11.61 12.31 -10.14
CA GLY A 364 -12.35 11.64 -11.21
C GLY A 364 -11.46 11.17 -12.36
N ASP A 365 -10.17 10.98 -12.11
CA ASP A 365 -9.23 10.39 -13.05
C ASP A 365 -9.34 8.86 -13.00
N GLY A 366 -9.45 8.23 -14.18
CA GLY A 366 -9.60 6.78 -14.33
C GLY A 366 -8.31 6.00 -14.04
N PRO A 367 -7.92 5.03 -14.87
CA PRO A 367 -6.64 4.33 -14.74
C PRO A 367 -5.45 5.30 -14.92
N VAL A 368 -4.44 5.21 -14.05
CA VAL A 368 -3.23 6.05 -14.08
C VAL A 368 -1.96 5.23 -13.87
N LEU A 369 -0.81 5.75 -14.26
CA LEU A 369 0.51 5.19 -13.92
C LEU A 369 1.14 5.99 -12.78
N SER A 370 1.76 5.33 -11.81
CA SER A 370 2.54 5.99 -10.76
C SER A 370 4.04 5.96 -11.04
N LEU A 371 4.76 6.93 -10.45
CA LEU A 371 6.21 7.04 -10.42
C LEU A 371 6.63 7.61 -9.06
N ASP A 372 7.05 6.76 -8.13
CA ASP A 372 7.69 7.18 -6.87
C ASP A 372 9.20 7.15 -7.06
N MET A 373 9.86 8.31 -7.21
CA MET A 373 11.32 8.37 -7.35
C MET A 373 11.97 8.89 -6.06
N GLY A 374 12.63 7.96 -5.36
CA GLY A 374 13.36 8.20 -4.13
C GLY A 374 14.87 8.38 -4.31
N GLY A 375 15.61 8.26 -3.20
CA GLY A 375 17.06 8.37 -3.18
C GLY A 375 17.81 7.14 -3.71
N THR A 376 17.20 5.95 -3.68
CA THR A 376 17.86 4.67 -4.01
C THR A 376 17.25 3.96 -5.22
N SER A 377 15.98 4.21 -5.49
CA SER A 377 15.14 3.44 -6.39
C SER A 377 13.99 4.29 -6.93
N THR A 378 13.34 3.78 -7.98
CA THR A 378 12.04 4.25 -8.45
C THR A 378 11.06 3.09 -8.41
N ASP A 379 9.88 3.29 -7.82
CA ASP A 379 8.78 2.33 -7.85
C ASP A 379 7.69 2.81 -8.81
N VAL A 380 7.25 1.93 -9.72
CA VAL A 380 6.16 2.21 -10.68
C VAL A 380 5.05 1.17 -10.57
N ALA A 381 3.81 1.61 -10.75
CA ALA A 381 2.63 0.73 -10.78
C ALA A 381 1.58 1.23 -11.76
N LEU A 382 0.75 0.32 -12.25
CA LEU A 382 -0.49 0.65 -12.94
C LEU A 382 -1.63 0.66 -11.91
N LEU A 383 -2.27 1.82 -11.74
CA LEU A 383 -3.34 2.04 -10.78
C LEU A 383 -4.68 2.10 -11.50
N THR A 384 -5.30 0.93 -11.69
CA THR A 384 -6.67 0.79 -12.23
C THR A 384 -7.71 1.43 -11.32
N GLU A 385 -8.91 1.70 -11.85
CA GLU A 385 -10.03 2.21 -11.06
C GLU A 385 -10.51 1.22 -9.99
N GLY A 386 -10.93 1.73 -8.84
CA GLY A 386 -11.46 0.92 -7.74
C GLY A 386 -10.36 0.20 -6.95
N GLU A 387 -10.53 -1.11 -6.74
CA GLU A 387 -9.55 -1.87 -5.96
C GLU A 387 -8.35 -2.29 -6.83
N LEU A 388 -7.15 -1.99 -6.36
CA LEU A 388 -5.91 -2.46 -6.95
C LEU A 388 -5.79 -3.99 -6.81
N PRO A 389 -5.22 -4.71 -7.78
CA PRO A 389 -4.97 -6.15 -7.64
C PRO A 389 -3.93 -6.42 -6.54
N LEU A 390 -3.88 -7.67 -6.06
CA LEU A 390 -2.96 -8.09 -4.99
C LEU A 390 -2.13 -9.29 -5.44
N GLU A 391 -0.84 -9.04 -5.66
CA GLU A 391 0.11 -9.96 -6.28
C GLU A 391 1.10 -10.51 -5.25
N PRO A 392 1.55 -11.78 -5.36
CA PRO A 392 2.67 -12.30 -4.56
C PRO A 392 3.91 -11.42 -4.72
N MET A 393 4.57 -11.10 -3.62
CA MET A 393 5.76 -10.24 -3.62
C MET A 393 7.04 -11.05 -3.88
N GLU A 394 8.10 -10.35 -4.29
CA GLU A 394 9.47 -10.86 -4.25
C GLU A 394 10.34 -9.84 -3.51
N VAL A 395 11.24 -10.30 -2.63
CA VAL A 395 12.16 -9.42 -1.89
C VAL A 395 13.57 -10.02 -1.93
N GLY A 396 14.42 -9.48 -2.79
CA GLY A 396 15.81 -9.92 -2.94
C GLY A 396 15.95 -11.36 -3.46
N GLY A 397 15.14 -11.75 -4.45
CA GLY A 397 15.10 -13.12 -4.98
C GLY A 397 14.31 -14.12 -4.13
N LEU A 398 13.76 -13.70 -2.97
CA LEU A 398 12.91 -14.54 -2.15
C LEU A 398 11.43 -14.36 -2.54
N PRO A 399 10.74 -15.37 -3.11
CA PRO A 399 9.33 -15.27 -3.46
C PRO A 399 8.44 -15.43 -2.21
N LEU A 400 7.45 -14.56 -2.09
CA LEU A 400 6.53 -14.47 -0.96
C LEU A 400 5.08 -14.51 -1.46
N LEU A 401 4.31 -15.46 -0.94
CA LEU A 401 2.85 -15.54 -1.14
C LEU A 401 2.10 -14.51 -0.28
N ALA A 402 2.80 -13.81 0.61
CA ALA A 402 2.32 -12.56 1.16
C ALA A 402 2.10 -11.56 0.02
N ARG A 403 0.85 -11.12 -0.16
CA ARG A 403 0.46 -10.30 -1.32
C ARG A 403 0.56 -8.81 -1.04
N GLY A 404 1.05 -8.06 -2.01
CA GLY A 404 1.15 -6.60 -1.98
C GLY A 404 0.45 -5.94 -3.16
N LEU A 405 0.44 -4.60 -3.16
CA LEU A 405 0.07 -3.78 -4.32
C LEU A 405 1.06 -4.02 -5.49
N PRO A 406 0.64 -3.86 -6.77
CA PRO A 406 1.40 -4.28 -7.95
C PRO A 406 2.50 -3.28 -8.31
N LEU A 407 3.57 -3.27 -7.50
CA LEU A 407 4.71 -2.37 -7.65
C LEU A 407 5.87 -3.06 -8.40
N HIS A 408 6.55 -2.30 -9.26
CA HIS A 408 7.76 -2.73 -9.93
C HIS A 408 8.90 -1.75 -9.63
N THR A 409 9.81 -2.16 -8.74
CA THR A 409 11.00 -1.38 -8.38
C THR A 409 12.05 -1.40 -9.49
N VAL A 410 12.77 -0.29 -9.67
CA VAL A 410 14.01 -0.19 -10.45
C VAL A 410 15.12 0.46 -9.61
N GLY A 411 16.34 -0.07 -9.71
CA GLY A 411 17.56 0.45 -9.05
C GLY A 411 18.10 1.77 -9.63
N THR A 412 17.19 2.67 -9.99
CA THR A 412 17.47 4.02 -10.49
C THR A 412 16.73 5.01 -9.60
N GLY A 413 17.46 5.77 -8.79
CA GLY A 413 16.96 6.87 -7.95
C GLY A 413 17.99 8.00 -7.92
N GLY A 414 17.75 9.05 -7.12
CA GLY A 414 18.63 10.22 -7.09
C GLY A 414 20.10 9.89 -6.75
N GLY A 415 20.32 9.03 -5.75
CA GLY A 415 21.64 8.56 -5.36
C GLY A 415 22.18 7.37 -6.17
N SER A 416 21.58 6.99 -7.31
CA SER A 416 22.15 5.94 -8.17
C SER A 416 23.46 6.42 -8.79
N LEU A 417 24.50 5.57 -8.71
CA LEU A 417 25.85 5.85 -9.17
C LEU A 417 25.92 5.83 -10.69
N ALA A 418 26.64 6.79 -11.28
CA ALA A 418 27.00 6.80 -12.70
C ALA A 418 28.40 6.18 -12.90
N SER A 419 28.56 5.40 -13.96
CA SER A 419 29.84 4.75 -14.32
C SER A 419 29.92 4.42 -15.81
N TRP A 420 31.14 4.20 -16.31
CA TRP A 420 31.39 3.57 -17.61
C TRP A 420 31.46 2.05 -17.44
N ASP A 421 30.92 1.28 -18.39
CA ASP A 421 31.17 -0.16 -18.47
C ASP A 421 32.42 -0.50 -19.31
N ALA A 422 32.76 -1.79 -19.37
CA ALA A 422 33.94 -2.29 -20.10
C ALA A 422 33.89 -2.07 -21.62
N ALA A 423 32.75 -1.64 -22.18
CA ALA A 423 32.61 -1.24 -23.58
C ALA A 423 32.60 0.30 -23.75
N GLY A 424 32.89 1.06 -22.69
CA GLY A 424 32.90 2.52 -22.71
C GLY A 424 31.50 3.15 -22.71
N ALA A 425 30.44 2.38 -22.46
CA ALA A 425 29.08 2.88 -22.47
C ALA A 425 28.63 3.35 -21.06
N LEU A 426 27.93 4.48 -21.00
CA LEU A 426 27.44 5.06 -19.75
C LEU A 426 26.37 4.16 -19.11
N ARG A 427 26.46 3.99 -17.79
CA ARG A 427 25.54 3.24 -16.93
C ARG A 427 25.15 4.10 -15.73
N VAL A 428 23.93 3.87 -15.23
CA VAL A 428 23.39 4.51 -14.02
C VAL A 428 22.67 3.44 -13.20
N GLY A 429 23.14 3.22 -11.96
CA GLY A 429 22.73 2.07 -11.16
C GLY A 429 23.33 0.74 -11.66
N PRO A 430 22.98 -0.40 -11.03
CA PRO A 430 22.07 -0.53 -9.88
C PRO A 430 22.69 -0.09 -8.54
N GLY A 431 24.00 0.18 -8.49
CA GLY A 431 24.67 0.71 -7.29
C GLY A 431 24.14 2.10 -6.90
N SER A 432 24.11 2.37 -5.59
CA SER A 432 23.66 3.65 -5.03
C SER A 432 24.58 4.12 -3.91
N ALA A 433 24.78 5.44 -3.81
CA ALA A 433 25.51 6.09 -2.72
C ALA A 433 24.72 6.18 -1.40
N GLY A 434 23.41 5.86 -1.42
CA GLY A 434 22.55 5.86 -0.24
C GLY A 434 22.36 7.24 0.41
N ALA A 435 22.21 7.25 1.75
CA ALA A 435 22.06 8.46 2.57
C ALA A 435 23.39 9.00 3.13
N GLU A 436 24.39 8.12 3.21
CA GLU A 436 25.72 8.32 3.78
C GLU A 436 26.63 7.22 3.17
N PRO A 437 27.70 7.56 2.43
CA PRO A 437 28.21 8.92 2.18
C PRO A 437 27.31 9.76 1.25
N GLY A 438 26.38 9.14 0.51
CA GLY A 438 25.41 9.84 -0.35
C GLY A 438 26.00 10.51 -1.61
N PRO A 439 25.16 11.19 -2.40
CA PRO A 439 25.58 12.10 -3.47
C PRO A 439 26.69 13.06 -3.03
N ALA A 440 27.62 13.40 -3.93
CA ALA A 440 28.73 14.30 -3.61
C ALA A 440 28.21 15.68 -3.16
N CYS A 441 27.12 16.15 -3.77
CA CYS A 441 26.44 17.39 -3.42
C CYS A 441 25.86 17.45 -2.00
N TYR A 442 25.77 16.33 -1.27
CA TYR A 442 25.32 16.31 0.13
C TYR A 442 26.44 16.64 1.13
N GLY A 443 27.70 16.79 0.71
CA GLY A 443 28.82 17.17 1.58
C GLY A 443 29.28 16.08 2.57
N LYS A 444 28.60 14.93 2.66
CA LYS A 444 28.86 13.84 3.61
C LYS A 444 29.99 12.87 3.18
N GLY A 445 31.00 13.39 2.47
CA GLY A 445 32.14 12.61 1.99
C GLY A 445 31.90 11.78 0.72
N GLY A 446 30.71 11.88 0.09
CA GLY A 446 30.45 11.33 -1.24
C GLY A 446 31.39 11.92 -2.31
N ARG A 447 31.88 11.08 -3.23
CA ARG A 447 32.80 11.49 -4.32
C ARG A 447 32.47 10.94 -5.70
N GLN A 448 31.59 9.94 -5.79
CA GLN A 448 31.18 9.36 -7.06
C GLN A 448 29.94 10.10 -7.60
N ALA A 449 29.89 10.36 -8.90
CA ALA A 449 28.76 11.04 -9.53
C ALA A 449 27.45 10.26 -9.37
N THR A 450 26.37 10.97 -8.98
CA THR A 450 25.01 10.43 -8.92
C THR A 450 24.03 11.20 -9.81
N VAL A 451 22.80 10.66 -9.94
CA VAL A 451 21.69 11.34 -10.62
C VAL A 451 21.35 12.68 -9.95
N THR A 452 21.44 12.80 -8.62
CA THR A 452 21.23 14.06 -7.88
C THR A 452 22.34 15.07 -8.17
N ASP A 453 23.60 14.64 -8.28
CA ASP A 453 24.72 15.52 -8.67
C ASP A 453 24.50 16.07 -10.09
N ALA A 454 24.06 15.21 -11.01
CA ALA A 454 23.71 15.61 -12.38
C ALA A 454 22.51 16.58 -12.43
N HIS A 455 21.46 16.37 -11.61
CA HIS A 455 20.35 17.32 -11.50
C HIS A 455 20.78 18.69 -10.97
N LEU A 456 21.69 18.74 -10.00
CA LEU A 456 22.20 19.98 -9.44
C LEU A 456 23.02 20.78 -10.47
N LEU A 457 23.91 20.12 -11.21
CA LEU A 457 24.68 20.76 -12.27
C LEU A 457 23.84 21.15 -13.48
N ALA A 458 22.78 20.39 -13.79
CA ALA A 458 21.80 20.75 -14.81
C ALA A 458 20.86 21.90 -14.39
N GLY A 459 21.04 22.50 -13.20
CA GLY A 459 20.23 23.61 -12.69
C GLY A 459 18.82 23.22 -12.26
N ARG A 460 18.53 21.93 -12.08
CA ARG A 460 17.21 21.37 -11.75
C ARG A 460 16.90 21.34 -10.26
N LEU A 461 17.90 21.59 -9.40
CA LEU A 461 17.78 21.65 -7.93
C LEU A 461 18.31 22.99 -7.41
N HIS A 462 17.60 23.61 -6.47
CA HIS A 462 18.03 24.89 -5.88
C HIS A 462 19.03 24.64 -4.73
N PRO A 463 20.28 25.14 -4.78
CA PRO A 463 21.30 24.80 -3.79
C PRO A 463 20.95 25.19 -2.34
N GLN A 464 20.08 26.19 -2.16
CA GLN A 464 19.74 26.79 -0.85
C GLN A 464 18.27 26.56 -0.41
N ALA A 465 17.45 25.81 -1.18
CA ALA A 465 16.04 25.57 -0.83
C ALA A 465 15.68 24.08 -0.73
N PHE A 466 16.65 23.18 -0.88
CA PHE A 466 16.46 21.76 -0.63
C PHE A 466 16.11 21.53 0.85
N LEU A 467 15.07 20.74 1.11
CA LEU A 467 14.44 20.60 2.44
C LEU A 467 14.06 21.94 3.10
N GLY A 468 13.50 22.87 2.31
CA GLY A 468 13.14 24.21 2.78
C GLY A 468 14.34 25.12 3.11
N GLY A 469 15.56 24.68 2.84
CA GLY A 469 16.80 25.36 3.21
C GLY A 469 17.51 24.77 4.44
N GLU A 470 16.92 23.77 5.12
CA GLU A 470 17.56 23.06 6.23
C GLU A 470 18.78 22.23 5.80
N PHE A 471 18.91 21.93 4.51
CA PHE A 471 19.97 21.09 3.97
C PHE A 471 20.60 21.71 2.71
N PRO A 472 21.65 22.54 2.84
CA PRO A 472 22.31 23.15 1.68
C PRO A 472 23.03 22.08 0.83
N LEU A 473 22.96 22.25 -0.49
CA LEU A 473 23.69 21.42 -1.44
C LEU A 473 25.01 22.08 -1.84
N HIS A 474 25.98 21.27 -2.27
CA HIS A 474 27.34 21.70 -2.62
C HIS A 474 27.61 21.52 -4.14
N PRO A 475 27.35 22.53 -5.01
CA PRO A 475 27.55 22.41 -6.46
C PRO A 475 28.98 22.11 -6.88
N GLN A 476 29.99 22.58 -6.13
CA GLN A 476 31.40 22.30 -6.40
C GLN A 476 31.75 20.81 -6.20
N ALA A 477 31.14 20.14 -5.22
CA ALA A 477 31.34 18.71 -4.99
C ALA A 477 30.70 17.85 -6.10
N ALA A 478 29.50 18.24 -6.57
CA ALA A 478 28.89 17.66 -7.76
C ALA A 478 29.75 17.85 -9.01
N ALA A 479 30.25 19.08 -9.22
CA ALA A 479 31.11 19.43 -10.36
C ALA A 479 32.38 18.58 -10.40
N GLN A 480 33.05 18.40 -9.25
CA GLN A 480 34.23 17.53 -9.16
C GLN A 480 33.87 16.07 -9.44
N ALA A 481 32.82 15.54 -8.82
CA ALA A 481 32.42 14.13 -8.99
C ALA A 481 32.08 13.78 -10.45
N LEU A 482 31.46 14.69 -11.21
CA LEU A 482 31.24 14.49 -12.64
C LEU A 482 32.47 14.80 -13.50
N ALA A 483 33.37 15.71 -13.09
CA ALA A 483 34.64 15.92 -13.78
C ALA A 483 35.56 14.69 -13.65
N ASP A 484 35.62 14.06 -12.48
CA ASP A 484 36.35 12.81 -12.24
C ASP A 484 35.80 11.66 -13.11
N LEU A 485 34.48 11.56 -13.24
CA LEU A 485 33.84 10.58 -14.14
C LEU A 485 34.09 10.92 -15.63
N ALA A 486 34.09 12.19 -16.02
CA ALA A 486 34.41 12.62 -17.38
C ALA A 486 35.87 12.33 -17.76
N ALA A 487 36.81 12.52 -16.82
CA ALA A 487 38.23 12.21 -17.01
C ALA A 487 38.52 10.70 -17.16
N SER A 488 37.59 9.83 -16.73
CA SER A 488 37.68 8.37 -16.92
C SER A 488 36.97 7.85 -18.19
N ALA A 489 36.43 8.73 -19.03
CA ALA A 489 35.78 8.36 -20.28
C ALA A 489 36.82 7.99 -21.37
N ALA A 490 36.48 7.03 -22.24
CA ALA A 490 37.35 6.61 -23.35
C ALA A 490 37.51 7.68 -24.47
N SER A 491 36.65 8.70 -24.48
CA SER A 491 36.67 9.85 -25.37
C SER A 491 36.37 11.12 -24.56
N PRO A 492 36.85 12.32 -24.95
CA PRO A 492 36.55 13.55 -24.23
C PRO A 492 35.05 13.87 -24.19
N VAL A 493 34.50 14.09 -22.99
CA VAL A 493 33.10 14.49 -22.76
C VAL A 493 33.07 15.72 -21.85
N ALA A 494 32.33 16.76 -22.24
CA ALA A 494 32.11 17.94 -21.40
C ALA A 494 31.20 17.59 -20.19
N THR A 495 31.50 18.15 -19.01
CA THR A 495 30.84 17.82 -17.75
C THR A 495 29.32 18.03 -17.79
N GLU A 496 28.83 19.06 -18.50
CA GLU A 496 27.39 19.30 -18.68
C GLU A 496 26.73 18.25 -19.58
N ASN A 497 27.41 17.82 -20.65
CA ASN A 497 26.91 16.78 -21.54
C ASN A 497 26.87 15.43 -20.82
N LEU A 498 27.85 15.15 -19.95
CA LEU A 498 27.82 13.98 -19.07
C LEU A 498 26.67 14.07 -18.05
N ALA A 499 26.40 15.24 -17.46
CA ALA A 499 25.26 15.44 -16.58
C ALA A 499 23.94 15.14 -17.31
N LEU A 500 23.73 15.70 -18.51
CA LEU A 500 22.55 15.38 -19.33
C LEU A 500 22.46 13.90 -19.68
N GLY A 501 23.58 13.26 -20.06
CA GLY A 501 23.65 11.84 -20.37
C GLY A 501 23.27 10.93 -19.18
N ILE A 502 23.71 11.26 -17.97
CA ILE A 502 23.31 10.56 -16.72
C ILE A 502 21.78 10.66 -16.53
N LEU A 503 21.22 11.87 -16.73
CA LEU A 503 19.77 12.08 -16.60
C LEU A 503 18.97 11.37 -17.70
N GLU A 504 19.48 11.28 -18.93
CA GLU A 504 18.83 10.53 -20.01
C GLU A 504 18.89 9.01 -19.78
N VAL A 505 20.04 8.46 -19.39
CA VAL A 505 20.17 7.02 -19.06
C VAL A 505 19.25 6.63 -17.90
N ALA A 506 19.13 7.48 -16.87
CA ALA A 506 18.17 7.30 -15.78
C ALA A 506 16.72 7.36 -16.27
N THR A 507 16.38 8.34 -17.13
CA THR A 507 15.04 8.50 -17.73
C THR A 507 14.67 7.27 -18.57
N ALA A 508 15.58 6.77 -19.41
CA ALA A 508 15.37 5.55 -20.19
C ALA A 508 15.23 4.29 -19.31
N GLY A 509 15.84 4.26 -18.13
CA GLY A 509 15.61 3.23 -17.10
C GLY A 509 14.16 3.21 -16.61
N MET A 510 13.65 4.37 -16.18
CA MET A 510 12.27 4.55 -15.73
C MET A 510 11.24 4.34 -16.85
N GLU A 511 11.55 4.76 -18.09
CA GLU A 511 10.69 4.53 -19.25
C GLU A 511 10.47 3.03 -19.50
N ARG A 512 11.53 2.21 -19.42
CA ARG A 512 11.42 0.74 -19.53
C ARG A 512 10.57 0.13 -18.41
N ALA A 513 10.57 0.73 -17.22
CA ALA A 513 9.73 0.31 -16.09
C ALA A 513 8.25 0.61 -16.35
N LEU A 514 7.93 1.87 -16.66
CA LEU A 514 6.56 2.33 -16.96
C LEU A 514 5.97 1.58 -18.15
N ARG A 515 6.75 1.34 -19.22
CA ARG A 515 6.32 0.52 -20.36
C ARG A 515 6.03 -0.93 -19.98
N ARG A 516 6.79 -1.52 -19.04
CA ARG A 516 6.54 -2.88 -18.55
C ARG A 516 5.20 -2.98 -17.83
N VAL A 517 4.94 -2.14 -16.82
CA VAL A 517 3.71 -2.20 -16.01
C VAL A 517 2.44 -1.77 -16.76
N SER A 518 2.55 -1.08 -17.89
CA SER A 518 1.41 -0.71 -18.76
C SER A 518 1.17 -1.70 -19.89
N LEU A 519 2.17 -1.95 -20.74
CA LEU A 519 2.00 -2.73 -21.97
C LEU A 519 1.81 -4.23 -21.66
N ALA A 520 2.41 -4.76 -20.59
CA ALA A 520 2.18 -6.15 -20.19
C ALA A 520 0.71 -6.42 -19.82
N GLU A 521 0.04 -5.46 -19.16
CA GLU A 521 -1.38 -5.55 -18.79
C GLU A 521 -2.34 -5.01 -19.87
N GLY A 522 -1.83 -4.76 -21.08
CA GLY A 522 -2.62 -4.36 -22.24
C GLY A 522 -3.20 -2.96 -22.12
N TRP A 523 -2.42 -2.00 -21.62
CA TRP A 523 -2.78 -0.58 -21.54
C TRP A 523 -1.82 0.29 -22.34
N ASP A 524 -2.38 1.23 -23.12
CA ASP A 524 -1.64 2.23 -23.90
C ASP A 524 -1.32 3.46 -23.04
N PRO A 525 -0.04 3.79 -22.80
CA PRO A 525 0.35 4.97 -22.03
C PRO A 525 -0.27 6.29 -22.48
N ARG A 526 -0.61 6.42 -23.77
CA ARG A 526 -1.22 7.64 -24.34
C ARG A 526 -2.63 7.92 -23.81
N GLN A 527 -3.23 6.94 -23.12
CA GLN A 527 -4.54 7.03 -22.49
C GLN A 527 -4.44 7.23 -20.96
N LEU A 528 -3.22 7.26 -20.40
CA LEU A 528 -2.96 7.24 -18.95
C LEU A 528 -2.26 8.52 -18.50
N LYS A 529 -2.67 9.06 -17.35
CA LYS A 529 -1.94 10.15 -16.68
C LYS A 529 -0.78 9.59 -15.85
N LEU A 530 0.28 10.38 -15.71
CA LEU A 530 1.45 10.02 -14.89
C LEU A 530 1.39 10.73 -13.54
N TYR A 531 1.17 9.97 -12.47
CA TYR A 531 1.18 10.44 -11.09
C TYR A 531 2.60 10.33 -10.53
N ALA A 532 3.34 11.45 -10.55
CA ALA A 532 4.76 11.48 -10.21
C ALA A 532 5.00 12.09 -8.82
N PHE A 533 5.60 11.31 -7.95
CA PHE A 533 5.91 11.65 -6.55
C PHE A 533 7.25 11.01 -6.13
N GLY A 534 7.53 10.98 -4.84
CA GLY A 534 8.89 10.89 -4.33
C GLY A 534 9.63 12.22 -4.54
N GLY A 535 10.70 12.44 -3.78
CA GLY A 535 11.40 13.74 -3.79
C GLY A 535 11.99 14.13 -5.15
N ALA A 536 12.24 13.15 -6.02
CA ALA A 536 12.83 13.35 -7.35
C ALA A 536 11.86 13.09 -8.53
N GLY A 537 10.60 12.67 -8.30
CA GLY A 537 9.68 12.31 -9.39
C GLY A 537 9.43 13.46 -10.37
N GLY A 538 9.23 14.67 -9.83
CA GLY A 538 9.06 15.90 -10.62
C GLY A 538 10.30 16.34 -11.42
N LEU A 539 11.47 15.73 -11.21
CA LEU A 539 12.71 16.01 -11.96
C LEU A 539 12.83 15.21 -13.28
N HIS A 540 11.95 14.23 -13.51
CA HIS A 540 11.93 13.39 -14.71
C HIS A 540 10.55 13.29 -15.39
N ALA A 541 9.45 13.52 -14.66
CA ALA A 541 8.10 13.18 -15.09
C ALA A 541 7.67 13.79 -16.44
N ALA A 542 8.01 15.04 -16.74
CA ALA A 542 7.66 15.68 -18.01
C ALA A 542 8.31 14.98 -19.23
N TRP A 543 9.59 14.63 -19.14
CA TRP A 543 10.30 13.89 -20.20
C TRP A 543 9.81 12.44 -20.34
N LEU A 544 9.44 11.79 -19.23
CA LEU A 544 8.80 10.46 -19.27
C LEU A 544 7.44 10.52 -19.97
N ALA A 545 6.62 11.53 -19.63
CA ALA A 545 5.33 11.74 -20.27
C ALA A 545 5.45 12.06 -21.76
N GLU A 546 6.41 12.89 -22.18
CA GLU A 546 6.68 13.15 -23.60
C GLU A 546 7.07 11.88 -24.35
N ARG A 547 8.04 11.11 -23.84
CA ARG A 547 8.54 9.88 -24.49
C ARG A 547 7.51 8.76 -24.53
N MET A 548 6.50 8.80 -23.65
CA MET A 548 5.39 7.84 -23.61
C MET A 548 4.08 8.38 -24.24
N GLY A 549 4.06 9.65 -24.68
CA GLY A 549 2.89 10.30 -25.29
C GLY A 549 1.72 10.51 -24.33
N MET A 550 1.99 10.67 -23.03
CA MET A 550 0.98 10.82 -21.98
C MET A 550 0.38 12.25 -21.97
N PRO A 551 -0.93 12.43 -21.78
CA PRO A 551 -1.61 13.72 -21.92
C PRO A 551 -1.45 14.68 -20.73
N GLU A 552 -1.20 14.18 -19.52
CA GLU A 552 -1.03 15.00 -18.31
C GLU A 552 -0.12 14.28 -17.30
N VAL A 553 0.80 15.04 -16.70
CA VAL A 553 1.50 14.65 -15.46
C VAL A 553 0.79 15.30 -14.28
N VAL A 554 0.57 14.54 -13.21
CA VAL A 554 0.02 15.02 -11.94
C VAL A 554 1.08 14.84 -10.86
N ILE A 555 1.58 15.95 -10.31
CA ILE A 555 2.50 15.97 -9.17
C ILE A 555 1.70 16.41 -7.95
N PRO A 556 1.49 15.54 -6.94
CA PRO A 556 0.68 15.87 -5.77
C PRO A 556 1.35 16.92 -4.89
N PRO A 557 0.61 17.56 -3.95
CA PRO A 557 1.25 18.32 -2.88
C PRO A 557 2.10 17.40 -2.00
N PHE A 558 3.25 17.89 -1.57
CA PHE A 558 4.27 17.19 -0.80
C PHE A 558 4.72 15.85 -1.45
N PRO A 559 5.23 15.86 -2.69
CA PRO A 559 5.53 14.64 -3.44
C PRO A 559 6.54 13.73 -2.72
N GLY A 560 7.55 14.30 -2.05
CA GLY A 560 8.53 13.54 -1.27
C GLY A 560 8.10 13.14 0.15
N ALA A 561 6.85 13.39 0.52
CA ALA A 561 6.18 12.84 1.71
C ALA A 561 4.84 12.16 1.36
N PHE A 562 4.56 11.94 0.06
CA PHE A 562 3.26 11.50 -0.44
C PHE A 562 2.89 10.09 0.07
N SER A 563 3.88 9.21 0.25
CA SER A 563 3.67 7.87 0.80
C SER A 563 3.19 7.90 2.26
N ALA A 564 3.61 8.89 3.05
CA ALA A 564 3.08 9.12 4.40
C ALA A 564 1.62 9.61 4.38
N MET A 565 1.19 10.31 3.33
CA MET A 565 -0.20 10.73 3.15
C MET A 565 -1.13 9.54 2.82
N GLY A 566 -0.60 8.51 2.16
CA GLY A 566 -1.33 7.26 1.93
C GLY A 566 -1.70 6.51 3.21
N LEU A 567 -0.90 6.66 4.27
CA LEU A 567 -1.16 6.09 5.60
C LEU A 567 -2.44 6.68 6.23
N LEU A 568 -2.80 7.92 5.88
CA LEU A 568 -4.06 8.55 6.28
C LEU A 568 -5.26 8.01 5.50
N ALA A 569 -5.07 7.60 4.24
CA ALA A 569 -6.12 6.97 3.43
C ALA A 569 -6.31 5.47 3.73
N ALA A 570 -5.27 4.79 4.23
CA ALA A 570 -5.29 3.36 4.52
C ALA A 570 -6.42 2.95 5.50
N PRO A 571 -7.32 2.01 5.13
CA PRO A 571 -8.28 1.44 6.06
C PRO A 571 -7.64 0.33 6.89
N LEU A 572 -8.16 0.10 8.11
CA LEU A 572 -7.93 -1.16 8.80
C LEU A 572 -8.41 -2.32 7.91
N ARG A 573 -7.52 -3.24 7.58
CA ARG A 573 -7.70 -4.26 6.54
C ARG A 573 -7.41 -5.66 7.08
N ARG A 574 -8.15 -6.64 6.58
CA ARG A 574 -7.81 -8.06 6.66
C ARG A 574 -7.99 -8.74 5.32
N THR A 575 -6.94 -9.40 4.86
CA THR A 575 -6.88 -10.08 3.57
C THR A 575 -6.53 -11.53 3.82
N LEU A 576 -7.51 -12.41 3.66
CA LEU A 576 -7.39 -13.85 3.95
C LEU A 576 -7.60 -14.65 2.67
N VAL A 577 -6.77 -15.68 2.47
CA VAL A 577 -6.79 -16.57 1.29
C VAL A 577 -7.01 -18.01 1.75
N ARG A 578 -7.62 -18.85 0.91
CA ARG A 578 -7.63 -20.31 1.10
C ARG A 578 -7.61 -21.03 -0.24
N SER A 579 -6.72 -22.00 -0.39
CA SER A 579 -6.72 -22.95 -1.52
C SER A 579 -8.04 -23.69 -1.67
N VAL A 580 -8.39 -24.02 -2.92
CA VAL A 580 -9.53 -24.88 -3.24
C VAL A 580 -9.14 -25.95 -4.28
N LEU A 581 -8.38 -25.58 -5.32
CA LEU A 581 -7.91 -26.48 -6.39
C LEU A 581 -9.00 -27.44 -6.91
N GLN A 582 -10.06 -26.90 -7.49
CA GLN A 582 -11.16 -27.69 -8.07
C GLN A 582 -11.77 -27.01 -9.30
N PRO A 583 -12.47 -27.72 -10.21
CA PRO A 583 -13.24 -27.09 -11.30
C PRO A 583 -14.19 -26.02 -10.77
N LEU A 584 -14.30 -24.89 -11.46
CA LEU A 584 -15.04 -23.71 -11.01
C LEU A 584 -16.51 -24.06 -10.68
N PRO A 585 -16.90 -24.10 -9.39
CA PRO A 585 -18.21 -24.61 -9.01
C PRO A 585 -19.30 -23.55 -9.23
N ALA A 586 -20.55 -24.00 -9.26
CA ALA A 586 -21.70 -23.15 -9.46
C ALA A 586 -21.82 -22.08 -8.36
N THR A 587 -22.28 -20.88 -8.71
CA THR A 587 -22.33 -19.70 -7.83
C THR A 587 -23.01 -19.96 -6.48
N ARG A 588 -24.01 -20.85 -6.43
CA ARG A 588 -24.70 -21.25 -5.18
C ARG A 588 -23.76 -21.99 -4.20
N GLN A 589 -22.86 -22.82 -4.72
CA GLN A 589 -21.89 -23.61 -3.92
C GLN A 589 -20.73 -22.73 -3.42
N ARG A 590 -20.33 -21.69 -4.17
CA ARG A 590 -19.20 -20.82 -3.82
C ARG A 590 -19.34 -20.08 -2.50
N LYS A 591 -20.57 -19.81 -2.02
CA LYS A 591 -20.80 -19.12 -0.74
C LYS A 591 -20.06 -19.79 0.43
N GLY A 592 -20.18 -21.12 0.56
CA GLY A 592 -19.54 -21.89 1.63
C GLY A 592 -18.00 -21.87 1.57
N LEU A 593 -17.41 -21.51 0.44
CA LEU A 593 -15.96 -21.34 0.31
C LEU A 593 -15.46 -20.05 0.98
N PHE A 594 -16.30 -19.01 1.06
CA PHE A 594 -15.95 -17.72 1.65
C PHE A 594 -16.37 -17.57 3.12
N ASP A 595 -17.48 -18.19 3.54
CA ASP A 595 -18.09 -17.92 4.85
C ASP A 595 -17.15 -18.12 6.08
N PRO A 596 -16.21 -19.10 6.11
CA PRO A 596 -15.21 -19.18 7.19
C PRO A 596 -14.27 -17.97 7.24
N LEU A 597 -13.71 -17.58 6.08
CA LEU A 597 -12.80 -16.44 5.96
C LEU A 597 -13.51 -15.11 6.29
N VAL A 598 -14.79 -14.98 5.91
CA VAL A 598 -15.61 -13.82 6.28
C VAL A 598 -15.87 -13.75 7.79
N LYS A 599 -16.07 -14.88 8.47
CA LYS A 599 -16.20 -14.91 9.94
C LYS A 599 -14.90 -14.47 10.61
N GLN A 600 -13.77 -15.03 10.20
CA GLN A 600 -12.45 -14.72 10.75
C GLN A 600 -12.09 -13.23 10.56
N ALA A 601 -12.10 -12.73 9.32
CA ALA A 601 -11.74 -11.34 9.03
C ALA A 601 -12.65 -10.31 9.73
N VAL A 602 -13.93 -10.66 9.95
CA VAL A 602 -14.85 -9.85 10.75
C VAL A 602 -14.52 -9.88 12.24
N GLN A 603 -14.07 -11.01 12.78
CA GLN A 603 -13.73 -11.14 14.20
C GLN A 603 -12.47 -10.34 14.53
N GLU A 604 -11.39 -10.50 13.75
CA GLU A 604 -10.13 -9.77 13.94
C GLU A 604 -10.32 -8.24 13.87
N LEU A 605 -11.13 -7.74 12.91
CA LEU A 605 -11.43 -6.30 12.81
C LEU A 605 -12.35 -5.80 13.93
N ARG A 606 -13.14 -6.66 14.59
CA ARG A 606 -13.91 -6.30 15.79
C ARG A 606 -13.04 -6.23 17.04
N GLU A 607 -11.98 -7.01 17.11
CA GLU A 607 -10.97 -6.94 18.17
C GLU A 607 -10.14 -5.65 18.05
N GLU A 608 -9.92 -5.16 16.82
CA GLU A 608 -9.42 -3.79 16.55
C GLU A 608 -10.48 -2.68 16.71
N GLY A 609 -11.67 -3.01 17.24
CA GLY A 609 -12.69 -2.05 17.66
C GLY A 609 -13.68 -1.58 16.59
N LEU A 610 -13.70 -2.18 15.39
CA LEU A 610 -14.72 -1.85 14.37
C LEU A 610 -16.05 -2.56 14.65
N SER A 611 -17.17 -1.86 14.45
CA SER A 611 -18.49 -2.52 14.44
C SER A 611 -18.73 -3.28 13.13
N ARG A 612 -19.55 -4.34 13.18
CA ARG A 612 -19.90 -5.13 11.99
C ARG A 612 -20.49 -4.28 10.84
N ARG A 613 -21.12 -3.14 11.15
CA ARG A 613 -21.71 -2.22 10.15
C ARG A 613 -20.66 -1.40 9.39
N GLN A 614 -19.48 -1.18 9.97
CA GLN A 614 -18.38 -0.45 9.32
C GLN A 614 -17.55 -1.35 8.37
N ILE A 615 -17.58 -2.67 8.57
CA ILE A 615 -16.77 -3.63 7.81
C ILE A 615 -17.41 -3.98 6.46
N LYS A 616 -16.81 -3.48 5.38
CA LYS A 616 -17.11 -3.86 3.98
C LYS A 616 -16.41 -5.18 3.67
N ILE A 617 -17.07 -6.07 2.94
CA ILE A 617 -16.55 -7.40 2.58
C ILE A 617 -16.51 -7.57 1.07
N ARG A 618 -15.32 -7.79 0.52
CA ARG A 618 -15.08 -8.18 -0.87
C ARG A 618 -14.74 -9.66 -0.95
N ARG A 619 -15.06 -10.27 -2.09
CA ARG A 619 -14.82 -11.69 -2.38
C ARG A 619 -14.18 -11.78 -3.76
N VAL A 620 -13.08 -12.52 -3.85
CA VAL A 620 -12.27 -12.69 -5.07
C VAL A 620 -12.02 -14.18 -5.30
N LEU A 621 -12.06 -14.59 -6.56
CA LEU A 621 -11.67 -15.90 -7.05
C LEU A 621 -10.28 -15.76 -7.70
N GLU A 622 -9.36 -16.66 -7.39
CA GLU A 622 -8.19 -16.90 -8.25
C GLU A 622 -8.51 -18.02 -9.23
N LEU A 623 -8.58 -17.71 -10.52
CA LEU A 623 -8.97 -18.66 -11.58
C LEU A 623 -7.81 -18.92 -12.54
N ARG A 624 -7.79 -20.12 -13.12
CA ARG A 624 -6.89 -20.48 -14.24
C ARG A 624 -7.58 -21.43 -15.22
N GLY A 625 -7.08 -21.52 -16.45
CA GLY A 625 -7.37 -22.67 -17.30
C GLY A 625 -6.72 -23.93 -16.71
N GLU A 626 -7.38 -25.07 -16.80
CA GLU A 626 -6.86 -26.34 -16.29
C GLU A 626 -5.52 -26.70 -16.97
N GLY A 627 -4.53 -27.13 -16.18
CA GLY A 627 -3.16 -27.35 -16.65
C GLY A 627 -2.30 -26.09 -16.83
N GLN A 628 -2.83 -24.86 -16.68
CA GLN A 628 -2.03 -23.63 -16.77
C GLN A 628 -1.30 -23.31 -15.44
N ALA A 629 -0.17 -22.59 -15.52
CA ALA A 629 0.55 -22.08 -14.34
C ALA A 629 0.09 -20.68 -13.91
N GLY A 630 -0.30 -19.84 -14.86
CA GLY A 630 -0.82 -18.48 -14.64
C GLY A 630 -2.23 -18.48 -14.04
N GLN A 631 -2.58 -17.39 -13.35
CA GLN A 631 -3.85 -17.20 -12.65
C GLN A 631 -4.37 -15.77 -12.88
N CYS A 632 -5.66 -15.53 -12.64
CA CYS A 632 -6.23 -14.19 -12.57
C CYS A 632 -7.13 -14.00 -11.34
N SER A 633 -6.97 -12.87 -10.65
CA SER A 633 -7.87 -12.42 -9.60
C SER A 633 -9.13 -11.80 -10.23
N LEU A 634 -10.31 -12.34 -9.93
CA LEU A 634 -11.59 -11.77 -10.38
C LEU A 634 -12.57 -11.64 -9.21
N ALA A 635 -13.28 -10.51 -9.15
CA ALA A 635 -14.37 -10.33 -8.18
C ALA A 635 -15.43 -11.44 -8.34
N GLU A 636 -15.92 -11.95 -7.21
CA GLU A 636 -16.96 -12.99 -7.19
C GLU A 636 -18.31 -12.46 -7.71
N GLY A 637 -19.03 -13.31 -8.44
CA GLY A 637 -20.39 -13.05 -8.93
C GLY A 637 -20.78 -14.02 -10.04
N PRO A 638 -22.07 -14.06 -10.45
CA PRO A 638 -22.61 -15.10 -11.32
C PRO A 638 -21.83 -15.26 -12.64
N LYS A 639 -21.51 -14.15 -13.33
CA LYS A 639 -20.77 -14.16 -14.61
C LYS A 639 -19.25 -14.34 -14.50
N ALA A 640 -18.78 -15.17 -13.57
CA ALA A 640 -17.34 -15.32 -13.29
C ALA A 640 -16.57 -15.99 -14.45
N LEU A 641 -17.19 -16.96 -15.12
CA LEU A 641 -16.60 -17.70 -16.24
C LEU A 641 -16.45 -16.80 -17.47
N GLU A 642 -17.46 -15.99 -17.76
CA GLU A 642 -17.43 -15.02 -18.85
C GLU A 642 -16.40 -13.92 -18.59
N ARG A 643 -16.26 -13.45 -17.34
CA ARG A 643 -15.17 -12.55 -16.95
C ARG A 643 -13.78 -13.18 -17.12
N PHE A 644 -13.62 -14.47 -16.81
CA PHE A 644 -12.37 -15.19 -17.07
C PHE A 644 -12.03 -15.20 -18.56
N HIS A 645 -12.97 -15.57 -19.43
CA HIS A 645 -12.74 -15.57 -20.87
C HIS A 645 -12.52 -14.15 -21.44
N GLN A 646 -13.19 -13.12 -20.90
CA GLN A 646 -12.96 -11.71 -21.27
C GLN A 646 -11.56 -11.23 -20.85
N TRP A 647 -11.12 -11.54 -19.64
CA TRP A 647 -9.77 -11.25 -19.15
C TRP A 647 -8.72 -11.96 -20.02
N HIS A 648 -8.91 -13.26 -20.29
CA HIS A 648 -7.99 -14.05 -21.12
C HIS A 648 -7.89 -13.50 -22.56
N GLN A 649 -9.01 -13.05 -23.14
CA GLN A 649 -9.02 -12.37 -24.44
C GLN A 649 -8.25 -11.04 -24.40
N LYS A 650 -8.42 -10.22 -23.35
CA LYS A 650 -7.67 -8.95 -23.22
C LYS A 650 -6.17 -9.22 -23.03
N ARG A 651 -5.80 -10.20 -22.19
CA ARG A 651 -4.42 -10.42 -21.74
C ARG A 651 -3.56 -11.22 -22.72
N PHE A 652 -4.17 -12.06 -23.55
CA PHE A 652 -3.46 -12.98 -24.47
C PHE A 652 -3.99 -12.98 -25.91
N GLY A 653 -5.05 -12.25 -26.24
CA GLY A 653 -5.59 -12.14 -27.61
C GLY A 653 -6.48 -13.31 -28.08
N PHE A 654 -6.73 -14.32 -27.25
CA PHE A 654 -7.62 -15.45 -27.57
C PHE A 654 -8.44 -15.96 -26.38
N GLN A 655 -9.45 -16.78 -26.64
CA GLN A 655 -10.21 -17.53 -25.65
C GLN A 655 -10.09 -19.04 -25.91
N ARG A 656 -9.93 -19.84 -24.86
CA ARG A 656 -10.18 -21.30 -24.88
C ARG A 656 -11.43 -21.57 -24.06
N ARG A 657 -12.56 -21.83 -24.73
CA ARG A 657 -13.86 -22.08 -24.09
C ARG A 657 -14.11 -23.55 -23.75
N GLU A 658 -13.45 -24.45 -24.47
CA GLU A 658 -13.47 -25.90 -24.24
C GLU A 658 -12.55 -26.31 -23.08
N GLN A 659 -11.56 -25.48 -22.74
CA GLN A 659 -10.67 -25.70 -21.60
C GLN A 659 -11.41 -25.38 -20.30
N ALA A 660 -11.50 -26.37 -19.40
CA ALA A 660 -12.10 -26.19 -18.09
C ALA A 660 -11.39 -25.09 -17.28
N VAL A 661 -12.15 -24.33 -16.49
CA VAL A 661 -11.61 -23.29 -15.61
C VAL A 661 -11.56 -23.82 -14.19
N GLN A 662 -10.38 -23.81 -13.58
CA GLN A 662 -10.13 -24.26 -12.22
C GLN A 662 -10.12 -23.08 -11.24
N LEU A 663 -10.84 -23.21 -10.14
CA LEU A 663 -10.75 -22.34 -8.97
C LEU A 663 -9.53 -22.75 -8.14
N VAL A 664 -8.49 -21.92 -8.15
CA VAL A 664 -7.24 -22.18 -7.44
C VAL A 664 -7.40 -21.89 -5.96
N SER A 665 -7.84 -20.68 -5.63
CA SER A 665 -8.06 -20.22 -4.26
C SER A 665 -9.20 -19.19 -4.21
N VAL A 666 -9.71 -18.95 -3.01
CA VAL A 666 -10.66 -17.88 -2.70
C VAL A 666 -10.00 -16.87 -1.77
N ARG A 667 -10.19 -15.57 -2.05
CA ARG A 667 -9.71 -14.47 -1.20
C ARG A 667 -10.89 -13.66 -0.66
N VAL A 668 -10.88 -13.42 0.65
CA VAL A 668 -11.72 -12.42 1.32
C VAL A 668 -10.86 -11.22 1.65
N GLN A 669 -11.38 -10.04 1.36
CA GLN A 669 -10.82 -8.77 1.84
C GLN A 669 -11.91 -8.08 2.65
N ALA A 670 -11.59 -7.77 3.90
CA ALA A 670 -12.44 -7.01 4.81
C ALA A 670 -11.80 -5.64 5.03
N ASP A 671 -12.53 -4.59 4.70
CA ASP A 671 -12.10 -3.19 4.84
C ASP A 671 -12.94 -2.50 5.91
N GLY A 672 -12.27 -1.78 6.81
CA GLY A 672 -12.90 -0.74 7.63
C GLY A 672 -13.27 0.51 6.82
N PRO A 673 -13.65 1.61 7.50
CA PRO A 673 -13.79 2.90 6.83
C PRO A 673 -12.41 3.41 6.39
N ALA A 674 -12.32 3.87 5.13
CA ALA A 674 -11.24 4.73 4.65
C ALA A 674 -11.77 6.17 4.64
N GLU A 675 -10.91 7.12 5.01
CA GLU A 675 -11.22 8.55 5.00
C GLU A 675 -10.68 9.15 3.71
N ASN A 676 -11.51 9.86 2.93
CA ASN A 676 -11.00 10.59 1.78
C ASN A 676 -10.36 11.90 2.28
N ALA A 677 -9.03 11.92 2.24
CA ALA A 677 -8.18 13.06 2.58
C ALA A 677 -8.44 14.32 1.73
N TRP A 678 -8.97 14.16 0.51
CA TRP A 678 -8.88 15.19 -0.54
C TRP A 678 -10.10 16.12 -0.61
N THR A 679 -9.98 17.30 0.02
CA THR A 679 -10.98 18.38 -0.07
C THR A 679 -10.71 19.31 -1.27
N ALA A 680 -11.64 19.37 -2.21
CA ALA A 680 -11.55 20.27 -3.37
C ALA A 680 -11.69 21.76 -2.97
N ARG A 681 -10.72 22.58 -3.35
CA ARG A 681 -10.65 24.02 -3.09
C ARG A 681 -11.07 24.85 -4.30
N ARG A 682 -11.62 26.04 -4.07
CA ARG A 682 -12.04 26.98 -5.12
C ARG A 682 -10.84 27.47 -5.94
N LYS A 683 -10.76 27.09 -7.22
CA LYS A 683 -9.79 27.65 -8.18
C LYS A 683 -10.03 29.15 -8.44
N ARG A 684 -8.96 29.91 -8.64
CA ARG A 684 -8.97 31.25 -9.26
C ARG A 684 -7.82 31.35 -10.26
N ARG A 685 -8.12 31.37 -11.56
CA ARG A 685 -7.08 31.39 -12.60
C ARG A 685 -6.24 32.67 -12.51
N ARG A 686 -4.94 32.53 -12.28
CA ARG A 686 -3.94 33.61 -12.16
C ARG A 686 -2.55 33.11 -12.60
N PRO A 687 -1.65 33.96 -13.12
CA PRO A 687 -0.25 33.58 -13.21
C PRO A 687 0.32 33.30 -11.81
N ALA A 688 1.30 32.41 -11.71
CA ALA A 688 2.12 32.28 -10.52
C ALA A 688 3.17 33.41 -10.45
N GLU A 689 3.47 33.88 -9.25
CA GLU A 689 4.53 34.85 -8.98
C GLU A 689 5.84 34.09 -8.65
N ALA A 690 6.95 34.53 -9.23
CA ALA A 690 8.27 33.92 -9.01
C ALA A 690 8.80 34.30 -7.62
N PHE A 691 9.50 33.37 -6.95
CA PHE A 691 10.05 33.58 -5.61
C PHE A 691 11.45 34.19 -5.63
N ASP A 692 12.30 33.77 -6.57
CA ASP A 692 13.61 34.40 -6.79
C ASP A 692 13.78 34.72 -8.28
N HIS A 693 14.22 35.94 -8.56
CA HIS A 693 14.54 36.43 -9.90
C HIS A 693 15.99 36.11 -10.31
N ARG A 694 16.84 35.63 -9.39
CA ARG A 694 18.13 35.01 -9.72
C ARG A 694 17.85 33.70 -10.47
N PRO A 695 18.13 33.63 -11.77
CA PRO A 695 17.64 32.53 -12.58
C PRO A 695 18.45 31.27 -12.33
N ALA A 696 17.78 30.11 -12.32
CA ALA A 696 18.48 28.84 -12.50
C ALA A 696 19.16 28.87 -13.88
N LEU A 697 20.38 28.36 -13.96
CA LEU A 697 21.03 28.06 -15.24
C LEU A 697 20.63 26.64 -15.65
N LEU A 698 19.38 26.48 -16.07
CA LEU A 698 18.86 25.20 -16.54
C LEU A 698 19.64 24.77 -17.78
N VAL A 699 20.22 23.57 -17.72
CA VAL A 699 20.90 22.96 -18.86
C VAL A 699 19.90 22.03 -19.56
N GLU A 700 19.62 22.33 -20.83
CA GLU A 700 18.82 21.50 -21.72
C GLU A 700 19.62 21.20 -23.00
N SER A 701 19.13 20.31 -23.87
CA SER A 701 19.81 19.96 -25.13
C SER A 701 20.00 21.15 -26.08
N GLY A 702 19.21 22.22 -25.91
CA GLY A 702 19.35 23.51 -26.60
C GLY A 702 20.33 24.50 -25.92
N GLY A 703 21.10 24.06 -24.93
CA GLY A 703 22.08 24.85 -24.19
C GLY A 703 21.63 25.31 -22.81
N ARG A 704 22.40 26.26 -22.25
CA ARG A 704 22.20 26.85 -20.92
C ARG A 704 21.18 28.00 -20.99
N ARG A 705 20.04 27.88 -20.29
CA ARG A 705 18.99 28.91 -20.24
C ARG A 705 18.81 29.44 -18.82
N ARG A 706 18.59 30.75 -18.70
CA ARG A 706 18.18 31.41 -17.45
C ARG A 706 16.68 31.23 -17.24
N VAL A 707 16.26 30.56 -16.16
CA VAL A 707 14.83 30.24 -15.87
C VAL A 707 14.41 30.69 -14.46
N PRO A 708 13.13 31.10 -14.26
CA PRO A 708 12.62 31.53 -12.95
C PRO A 708 12.44 30.37 -11.96
N TRP A 709 12.61 30.70 -10.66
CA TRP A 709 12.26 29.82 -9.54
C TRP A 709 10.90 30.18 -8.94
N TYR A 710 10.09 29.17 -8.67
CA TYR A 710 8.82 29.29 -7.95
C TYR A 710 8.86 28.48 -6.65
N GLN A 711 8.30 29.01 -5.57
CA GLN A 711 7.99 28.21 -4.37
C GLN A 711 6.59 27.64 -4.48
N ARG A 712 6.45 26.33 -4.29
CA ARG A 712 5.16 25.63 -4.25
C ARG A 712 4.21 26.24 -3.21
N GLU A 713 4.77 26.59 -2.07
CA GLU A 713 4.10 27.07 -0.85
C GLU A 713 3.41 28.43 -1.06
N ALA A 714 3.82 29.21 -2.08
CA ALA A 714 3.16 30.45 -2.51
C ALA A 714 2.00 30.21 -3.49
N MET A 715 1.98 29.08 -4.20
CA MET A 715 0.99 28.80 -5.26
C MET A 715 -0.39 28.42 -4.69
N ARG A 716 -1.48 28.78 -5.38
CA ARG A 716 -2.85 28.47 -4.97
C ARG A 716 -3.65 27.82 -6.10
N PRO A 717 -4.74 27.09 -5.83
CA PRO A 717 -5.64 26.52 -6.85
C PRO A 717 -5.99 27.49 -7.99
N GLY A 718 -5.65 27.10 -9.23
CA GLY A 718 -5.78 27.93 -10.43
C GLY A 718 -4.55 28.78 -10.79
N HIS A 719 -3.49 28.80 -9.98
CA HIS A 719 -2.21 29.41 -10.38
C HIS A 719 -1.58 28.61 -11.53
N PHE A 720 -1.07 29.29 -12.56
CA PHE A 720 -0.43 28.65 -13.71
C PHE A 720 0.87 29.35 -14.14
N LEU A 721 1.73 28.62 -14.84
CA LEU A 721 2.95 29.13 -15.48
C LEU A 721 3.30 28.28 -16.72
N SER A 722 3.89 28.90 -17.75
CA SER A 722 4.55 28.17 -18.85
C SER A 722 6.04 28.00 -18.53
N GLY A 723 6.63 26.89 -18.94
CA GLY A 723 8.07 26.65 -18.86
C GLY A 723 8.86 27.33 -19.99
N PRO A 724 10.20 27.29 -19.94
CA PRO A 724 11.00 26.53 -18.98
C PRO A 724 11.13 27.22 -17.62
N ALA A 725 10.87 26.47 -16.55
CA ALA A 725 10.84 26.95 -15.16
C ALA A 725 11.08 25.81 -14.15
N VAL A 726 11.43 26.14 -12.91
CA VAL A 726 11.56 25.15 -11.82
C VAL A 726 10.72 25.57 -10.61
N VAL A 727 9.94 24.62 -10.08
CA VAL A 727 9.16 24.78 -8.84
C VAL A 727 9.83 23.99 -7.73
N ALA A 728 10.37 24.70 -6.75
CA ALA A 728 10.90 24.12 -5.51
C ALA A 728 9.77 23.93 -4.48
N GLU A 729 9.89 22.89 -3.67
CA GLU A 729 8.92 22.53 -2.62
C GLU A 729 9.68 21.90 -1.44
N TYR A 730 9.17 22.06 -0.22
CA TYR A 730 9.82 21.53 1.00
C TYR A 730 10.27 20.05 0.89
N SER A 731 9.49 19.21 0.20
CA SER A 731 9.77 17.76 0.09
C SER A 731 10.29 17.30 -1.28
N GLY A 732 10.43 18.18 -2.28
CA GLY A 732 10.80 17.77 -3.64
C GLY A 732 10.99 18.92 -4.62
N THR A 733 11.12 18.62 -5.91
CA THR A 733 11.26 19.66 -6.95
C THR A 733 10.66 19.20 -8.27
N THR A 734 10.01 20.14 -8.96
CA THR A 734 9.37 19.93 -10.28
C THR A 734 10.07 20.79 -11.32
N VAL A 735 10.52 20.20 -12.42
CA VAL A 735 10.94 20.96 -13.61
C VAL A 735 9.77 21.01 -14.60
N VAL A 736 9.49 22.19 -15.12
CA VAL A 736 8.56 22.41 -16.23
C VAL A 736 9.42 22.76 -17.45
N PRO A 737 9.61 21.85 -18.43
CA PRO A 737 10.44 22.13 -19.60
C PRO A 737 9.85 23.19 -20.53
N ALA A 738 10.60 23.63 -21.54
CA ALA A 738 10.05 24.48 -22.59
C ALA A 738 8.88 23.81 -23.32
N GLY A 739 7.83 24.57 -23.64
CA GLY A 739 6.61 24.05 -24.29
C GLY A 739 5.68 23.23 -23.38
N TRP A 740 5.83 23.36 -22.06
CA TRP A 740 4.92 22.78 -21.06
C TRP A 740 4.28 23.87 -20.20
N VAL A 741 3.00 23.71 -19.86
CA VAL A 741 2.28 24.51 -18.86
C VAL A 741 2.04 23.69 -17.61
N LEU A 742 2.26 24.32 -16.45
CA LEU A 742 1.86 23.81 -15.15
C LEU A 742 0.63 24.61 -14.65
N GLU A 743 -0.42 23.92 -14.25
CA GLU A 743 -1.62 24.46 -13.58
C GLU A 743 -1.79 23.80 -12.21
N VAL A 744 -2.01 24.59 -11.15
CA VAL A 744 -2.39 24.03 -9.83
C VAL A 744 -3.89 23.72 -9.82
N ASP A 745 -4.24 22.47 -9.50
CA ASP A 745 -5.63 22.01 -9.54
C ASP A 745 -6.45 22.40 -8.28
N ALA A 746 -7.64 21.81 -8.12
CA ALA A 746 -8.50 22.05 -6.96
C ALA A 746 -8.02 21.36 -5.67
N PHE A 747 -7.23 20.29 -5.78
CA PHE A 747 -6.74 19.50 -4.64
C PHE A 747 -5.34 19.92 -4.19
N GLY A 748 -4.67 20.78 -4.97
CA GLY A 748 -3.31 21.24 -4.71
C GLY A 748 -2.25 20.41 -5.42
N ALA A 749 -2.60 19.66 -6.47
CA ALA A 749 -1.63 19.02 -7.36
C ALA A 749 -1.17 19.98 -8.47
N CYS A 750 0.09 19.90 -8.85
CA CYS A 750 0.64 20.51 -10.07
C CYS A 750 0.34 19.61 -11.27
N CYS A 751 -0.46 20.09 -12.20
CA CYS A 751 -0.80 19.40 -13.45
C CYS A 751 0.05 19.97 -14.58
N LEU A 752 0.99 19.19 -15.12
CA LEU A 752 1.78 19.59 -16.28
C LEU A 752 1.16 19.00 -17.56
N ARG A 753 0.95 19.86 -18.57
CA ARG A 753 0.51 19.47 -19.92
C ARG A 753 1.41 20.14 -20.94
N ARG A 754 1.67 19.47 -22.06
CA ARG A 754 2.35 20.11 -23.21
C ARG A 754 1.45 21.20 -23.78
N GLU A 755 2.02 22.33 -24.17
CA GLU A 755 1.31 23.32 -24.99
C GLU A 755 1.06 22.72 -26.38
N SER A 756 -0.19 22.76 -26.85
CA SER A 756 -0.51 22.42 -28.24
C SER A 756 0.15 23.43 -29.17
N SER A 757 0.87 22.93 -30.17
CA SER A 757 1.48 23.73 -31.24
C SER A 757 0.44 24.18 -32.27
#